data_AF-A0A414FCE5-F1
#
_entry.id   AF-A0A414FCE5-F1
#
_cell.length_a   1.000
_cell.length_b   1.000
_cell.length_c   1.000
_cell.angle_alpha   90.00
_cell.angle_beta   90.00
_cell.angle_gamma   90.00
#
_symmetry.space_group_name_H-M   'P 1'
#
loop_
_entity.id
_entity.type
_entity.pdbx_description
1 polymer ?
#
loop_
_entity_poly.entity_id
_entity_poly.type
_entity_poly.pdbx_seq_one_letter_code
_entity_poly.pdbx_strand_id
1 'polypeptide(L)'
;MKQNIAKVLTFSLLATSAVFISCVDNEKNLFDAEQLRQIYEETFPVKNIDPDGDWTMSRSVTAHVTVNGDLGEDYPIRIFDANPLSPESNAKLLAEGVANRSTSFNVVMDCATALDRVFVARVDRKGHYLVQPIAIENEEVKACFGNKEGSTTCSITRTITDIPAMAAPYTDEYISNKKAYATIIKSGWDLGSGFDQYSAYNLPVFKEKERWFKIQEGGFRARFTTGGTWGGANAVKVIVPEGSTWVIENENQFSDITEVIVENGGKIEITRNASLILTRASYITVMPGGSIIGEGDISITNSSTGFSNYNAGMIDCSRLNIDGGGSGVDFMNYGTLKLNSYNASTSGTTLINHGVIEAGSINGNNNTNVKNGCYMNVAGMFQFGTLVMGHTSEAICGELGYNGNNNDIVMEAQSILTCTGKASLYRHVVGPTTGTALLRIHTIANISGLIESNSKVTNNIICEITDQTSSNEKEQSLWTPFDWLVYKGLQNSATYCNPGKADFLLPADEDGCIKEGYGSDDTPDDVEIRKAVYSYAFEDNYPKAGDYDFNDIVLNVTLPVAGNEVKELKYVVDLQAVGAMKQLGAGLRILGINKSNVETVDFGAGAAQRDGSLSASRIFEDASYETTGSELVIPLFGDAHSVYGYTGTQRPMLNTGNASTSLTDIYTLEVIIKLKNAVSIPSVTNCLDFFIAYQGTGEKRTEIHLNQFNSATANGQLADNNVLEVIKVVNNTWALCVPDKFAYPTERTVITEAYAKFADWAHDQSTNTDWYNMPSSSDKVIEY
;
A
#
# COMPACT_ATOMS: atom_id res chain seq x y z
N MET A 1 -36.38 -26.00 -61.45
CA MET A 1 -36.58 -24.54 -61.27
C MET A 1 -37.76 -24.36 -60.33
N LYS A 2 -37.51 -24.15 -59.03
CA LYS A 2 -38.52 -23.91 -57.99
C LYS A 2 -38.18 -22.57 -57.36
N GLN A 3 -39.10 -21.61 -57.44
CA GLN A 3 -39.04 -20.34 -56.72
C GLN A 3 -39.88 -20.47 -55.44
N ASN A 4 -39.27 -20.12 -54.31
CA ASN A 4 -39.98 -19.89 -53.04
C ASN A 4 -39.93 -18.38 -52.75
N ILE A 5 -41.09 -17.87 -52.36
CA ILE A 5 -41.39 -16.48 -52.04
C ILE A 5 -40.92 -16.18 -50.62
N ALA A 6 -40.04 -15.19 -50.45
CA ALA A 6 -39.71 -14.60 -49.16
C ALA A 6 -40.63 -13.40 -48.91
N LYS A 7 -41.39 -13.42 -47.80
CA LYS A 7 -42.11 -12.26 -47.29
C LYS A 7 -41.22 -11.53 -46.28
N VAL A 8 -40.92 -10.28 -46.62
CA VAL A 8 -40.35 -9.25 -45.73
C VAL A 8 -41.48 -8.74 -44.83
N LEU A 9 -41.30 -8.80 -43.51
CA LEU A 9 -42.15 -8.14 -42.53
C LEU A 9 -41.34 -7.01 -41.90
N THR A 10 -41.66 -5.79 -42.32
CA THR A 10 -41.18 -4.55 -41.72
C THR A 10 -41.99 -4.31 -40.46
N PHE A 11 -41.40 -4.40 -39.27
CA PHE A 11 -42.03 -3.97 -38.01
C PHE A 11 -41.71 -2.49 -37.79
N SER A 12 -42.67 -1.63 -38.08
CA SER A 12 -42.69 -0.24 -37.63
C SER A 12 -43.06 -0.20 -36.14
N LEU A 13 -42.13 0.26 -35.30
CA LEU A 13 -42.37 0.64 -33.90
C LEU A 13 -43.44 1.75 -33.87
N LEU A 14 -44.61 1.42 -33.37
CA LEU A 14 -45.61 2.36 -32.88
C LEU A 14 -46.04 1.83 -31.52
N ALA A 15 -45.44 2.38 -30.46
CA ALA A 15 -45.85 2.19 -29.08
C ALA A 15 -47.21 2.85 -28.88
N THR A 16 -48.28 2.16 -29.31
CA THR A 16 -49.62 2.44 -28.82
C THR A 16 -49.75 1.79 -27.46
N SER A 17 -49.96 2.62 -26.44
CA SER A 17 -50.51 2.28 -25.14
C SER A 17 -51.66 1.28 -25.27
N ALA A 18 -51.34 -0.01 -25.17
CA ALA A 18 -52.34 -1.05 -25.07
C ALA A 18 -52.82 -1.05 -23.62
N VAL A 19 -53.98 -0.43 -23.40
CA VAL A 19 -54.77 -0.65 -22.18
C VAL A 19 -55.20 -2.12 -22.21
N PHE A 20 -54.36 -3.02 -21.68
CA PHE A 20 -54.77 -4.39 -21.41
C PHE A 20 -55.60 -4.37 -20.12
N ILE A 21 -56.90 -4.17 -20.35
CA ILE A 21 -57.97 -4.54 -19.43
C ILE A 21 -57.72 -5.98 -18.97
N SER A 22 -57.84 -6.18 -17.65
CA SER A 22 -57.89 -7.43 -16.92
C SER A 22 -57.89 -8.72 -17.74
N CYS A 23 -56.99 -9.64 -17.39
CA CYS A 23 -57.17 -11.08 -17.68
C CYS A 23 -58.48 -11.56 -17.04
N VAL A 24 -59.61 -11.39 -17.74
CA VAL A 24 -60.89 -12.01 -17.40
C VAL A 24 -61.53 -12.44 -18.71
N ASP A 25 -61.16 -13.63 -19.16
CA ASP A 25 -61.93 -14.35 -20.16
C ASP A 25 -63.21 -14.86 -19.48
N ASN A 26 -64.36 -14.48 -20.03
CA ASN A 26 -65.65 -14.49 -19.32
C ASN A 26 -66.24 -15.88 -19.07
N GLU A 27 -65.48 -16.97 -19.18
CA GLU A 27 -65.98 -18.33 -18.89
C GLU A 27 -65.01 -19.27 -18.14
N LYS A 28 -63.75 -18.91 -17.84
CA LYS A 28 -62.88 -19.69 -16.93
C LYS A 28 -61.87 -18.80 -16.19
N ASN A 29 -62.08 -18.59 -14.89
CA ASN A 29 -61.12 -18.00 -13.96
C ASN A 29 -59.91 -18.94 -13.76
N LEU A 30 -58.95 -18.95 -14.69
CA LEU A 30 -57.71 -19.69 -14.53
C LEU A 30 -56.54 -18.76 -14.89
N PHE A 31 -55.79 -18.36 -13.88
CA PHE A 31 -54.47 -17.75 -14.03
C PHE A 31 -53.59 -18.66 -14.91
N ASP A 32 -53.02 -18.10 -15.98
CA ASP A 32 -52.09 -18.81 -16.87
C ASP A 32 -50.65 -18.39 -16.54
N ALA A 33 -49.99 -19.24 -15.76
CA ALA A 33 -48.61 -19.03 -15.32
C ALA A 33 -47.62 -19.00 -16.50
N GLU A 34 -47.87 -19.80 -17.54
CA GLU A 34 -46.96 -19.94 -18.67
C GLU A 34 -47.05 -18.73 -19.60
N GLN A 35 -48.27 -18.23 -19.83
CA GLN A 35 -48.45 -16.99 -20.59
C GLN A 35 -47.79 -15.80 -19.87
N LEU A 36 -47.95 -15.70 -18.55
CA LEU A 36 -47.31 -14.64 -17.78
C LEU A 36 -45.78 -14.76 -17.80
N ARG A 37 -45.27 -15.98 -17.66
CA ARG A 37 -43.84 -16.27 -17.78
C ARG A 37 -43.30 -15.82 -19.13
N GLN A 38 -43.98 -16.16 -20.22
CA GLN A 38 -43.59 -15.73 -21.57
C GLN A 38 -43.58 -14.20 -21.71
N ILE A 39 -44.57 -13.50 -21.15
CA ILE A 39 -44.60 -12.03 -21.16
C ILE A 39 -43.36 -11.47 -20.44
N TYR A 40 -43.04 -11.95 -19.25
CA TYR A 40 -41.86 -11.48 -18.52
C TYR A 40 -40.55 -11.80 -19.24
N GLU A 41 -40.41 -13.03 -19.74
CA GLU A 41 -39.24 -13.45 -20.49
C GLU A 41 -39.09 -12.69 -21.82
N GLU A 42 -40.18 -12.22 -22.46
CA GLU A 42 -40.12 -11.45 -23.70
C GLU A 42 -39.89 -9.95 -23.47
N THR A 43 -40.51 -9.37 -22.45
CA THR A 43 -40.48 -7.92 -22.18
C THR A 43 -39.27 -7.46 -21.39
N PHE A 44 -38.70 -8.29 -20.52
CA PHE A 44 -37.49 -7.92 -19.80
C PHE A 44 -36.30 -7.79 -20.76
N PRO A 45 -35.43 -6.77 -20.60
CA PRO A 45 -34.38 -6.46 -21.56
C PRO A 45 -33.26 -7.50 -21.62
N VAL A 46 -33.16 -8.38 -20.62
CA VAL A 46 -32.15 -9.46 -20.54
C VAL A 46 -32.83 -10.82 -20.67
N LYS A 47 -32.17 -11.76 -21.35
CA LYS A 47 -32.60 -13.17 -21.46
C LYS A 47 -31.63 -14.07 -20.71
N ASN A 48 -32.11 -15.22 -20.24
CA ASN A 48 -31.32 -16.21 -19.49
C ASN A 48 -30.69 -15.62 -18.21
N ILE A 49 -31.47 -14.91 -17.42
CA ILE A 49 -31.02 -14.29 -16.18
C ILE A 49 -30.46 -15.36 -15.23
N ASP A 50 -29.40 -15.02 -14.50
CA ASP A 50 -28.87 -15.84 -13.42
C ASP A 50 -30.00 -16.13 -12.40
N PRO A 51 -30.42 -17.39 -12.21
CA PRO A 51 -31.52 -17.72 -11.31
C PRO A 51 -31.19 -17.44 -9.83
N ASP A 52 -29.92 -17.38 -9.47
CA ASP A 52 -29.46 -17.12 -8.09
C ASP A 52 -29.05 -15.65 -7.87
N GLY A 53 -29.08 -14.83 -8.91
CA GLY A 53 -28.73 -13.42 -8.85
C GLY A 53 -29.69 -12.57 -8.02
N ASP A 54 -29.16 -11.60 -7.27
CA ASP A 54 -29.92 -10.80 -6.29
C ASP A 54 -30.16 -9.34 -6.73
N TRP A 55 -29.54 -8.93 -7.84
CA TRP A 55 -29.60 -7.59 -8.42
C TRP A 55 -28.90 -6.50 -7.60
N THR A 56 -27.97 -6.92 -6.75
CA THR A 56 -27.18 -6.08 -5.87
C THR A 56 -25.72 -6.13 -6.31
N MET A 57 -25.12 -4.98 -6.62
CA MET A 57 -23.72 -4.88 -7.05
C MET A 57 -22.77 -4.70 -5.85
N SER A 58 -23.20 -5.10 -4.65
CA SER A 58 -22.44 -4.98 -3.41
C SER A 58 -22.46 -6.26 -2.57
N ARG A 59 -21.41 -6.46 -1.81
CA ARG A 59 -21.25 -7.62 -0.92
C ARG A 59 -20.76 -7.19 0.45
N SER A 60 -21.02 -8.03 1.45
CA SER A 60 -20.44 -7.91 2.78
C SER A 60 -19.06 -8.58 2.84
N VAL A 61 -18.14 -7.96 3.58
CA VAL A 61 -16.77 -8.42 3.79
C VAL A 61 -16.45 -8.31 5.29
N THR A 62 -15.81 -9.32 5.85
CA THR A 62 -15.35 -9.29 7.24
C THR A 62 -13.89 -8.85 7.30
N ALA A 63 -13.62 -7.72 7.96
CA ALA A 63 -12.28 -7.22 8.17
C ALA A 63 -11.76 -7.58 9.56
N HIS A 64 -10.51 -8.06 9.61
CA HIS A 64 -9.77 -8.40 10.81
C HIS A 64 -8.46 -7.59 10.82
N VAL A 65 -8.39 -6.60 11.71
CA VAL A 65 -7.21 -5.73 11.85
C VAL A 65 -6.59 -5.92 13.22
N THR A 66 -5.28 -6.21 13.23
CA THR A 66 -4.49 -6.33 14.45
C THR A 66 -3.36 -5.30 14.48
N VAL A 67 -3.04 -4.80 15.67
CA VAL A 67 -1.96 -3.83 15.88
C VAL A 67 -1.05 -4.36 16.98
N ASN A 68 0.20 -4.67 16.66
CA ASN A 68 1.26 -4.89 17.64
C ASN A 68 2.03 -3.59 17.87
N GLY A 69 1.34 -2.62 18.48
CA GLY A 69 1.87 -1.30 18.81
C GLY A 69 2.26 -1.16 20.28
N ASP A 70 2.34 0.08 20.74
CA ASP A 70 2.74 0.42 22.10
C ASP A 70 1.71 -0.06 23.13
N LEU A 71 2.20 -0.42 24.31
CA LEU A 71 1.36 -0.92 25.38
C LEU A 71 0.49 0.22 25.94
N GLY A 72 -0.83 0.03 25.90
CA GLY A 72 -1.81 1.01 26.43
C GLY A 72 -2.22 2.09 25.43
N GLU A 73 -1.77 2.01 24.17
CA GLU A 73 -2.18 2.91 23.10
C GLU A 73 -3.32 2.34 22.28
N ASP A 74 -4.36 3.16 22.10
CA ASP A 74 -5.49 2.90 21.22
C ASP A 74 -5.24 3.55 19.86
N TYR A 75 -5.14 2.75 18.81
CA TYR A 75 -4.89 3.23 17.46
C TYR A 75 -6.20 3.29 16.67
N PRO A 76 -6.60 4.47 16.15
CA PRO A 76 -7.67 4.56 15.17
C PRO A 76 -7.33 3.76 13.92
N ILE A 77 -8.29 2.94 13.48
CA ILE A 77 -8.23 2.15 12.26
C ILE A 77 -9.29 2.66 11.30
N ARG A 78 -8.91 2.83 10.03
CA ARG A 78 -9.80 3.21 8.94
C ARG A 78 -9.60 2.29 7.75
N ILE A 79 -10.68 1.88 7.09
CA ILE A 79 -10.63 1.02 5.91
C ILE A 79 -11.27 1.76 4.74
N PHE A 80 -10.52 1.91 3.65
CA PHE A 80 -10.94 2.63 2.46
C PHE A 80 -11.03 1.72 1.23
N ASP A 81 -11.87 2.09 0.26
CA ASP A 81 -11.99 1.40 -1.04
C ASP A 81 -10.88 1.76 -2.04
N ALA A 82 -10.18 2.88 -1.84
CA ALA A 82 -9.06 3.33 -2.65
C ALA A 82 -7.94 3.91 -1.78
N ASN A 83 -6.79 4.22 -2.40
CA ASN A 83 -5.64 4.78 -1.69
C ASN A 83 -6.00 6.15 -1.07
N PRO A 84 -6.03 6.30 0.27
CA PRO A 84 -6.40 7.55 0.92
C PRO A 84 -5.31 8.63 0.86
N LEU A 85 -4.06 8.28 0.52
CA LEU A 85 -2.91 9.20 0.54
C LEU A 85 -2.58 9.82 -0.83
N SER A 86 -3.32 9.45 -1.87
CA SER A 86 -3.17 10.08 -3.19
C SER A 86 -3.62 11.56 -3.13
N PRO A 87 -2.88 12.51 -3.73
CA PRO A 87 -3.28 13.93 -3.76
C PRO A 87 -4.66 14.18 -4.36
N GLU A 88 -5.11 13.32 -5.28
CA GLU A 88 -6.43 13.36 -5.93
C GLU A 88 -7.33 12.22 -5.45
N SER A 89 -7.12 11.75 -4.22
CA SER A 89 -7.85 10.59 -3.71
C SER A 89 -9.36 10.84 -3.68
N ASN A 90 -10.09 9.87 -4.23
CA ASN A 90 -11.54 9.76 -4.08
C ASN A 90 -11.98 8.63 -3.15
N ALA A 91 -11.07 8.20 -2.27
CA ALA A 91 -11.30 7.09 -1.35
C ALA A 91 -12.50 7.33 -0.42
N LYS A 92 -13.36 6.33 -0.32
CA LYS A 92 -14.51 6.29 0.58
C LYS A 92 -14.19 5.39 1.76
N LEU A 93 -14.51 5.88 2.95
CA LEU A 93 -14.39 5.17 4.21
C LEU A 93 -15.50 4.13 4.30
N LEU A 94 -15.10 2.86 4.38
CA LEU A 94 -15.99 1.70 4.50
C LEU A 94 -16.21 1.34 5.97
N ALA A 95 -15.15 1.40 6.78
CA ALA A 95 -15.21 1.07 8.20
C ALA A 95 -14.23 1.89 9.04
N GLU A 96 -14.60 2.12 10.30
CA GLU A 96 -13.72 2.75 11.29
C GLU A 96 -13.87 2.13 12.67
N GLY A 97 -12.79 2.18 13.44
CA GLY A 97 -12.78 1.70 14.81
C GLY A 97 -11.42 1.88 15.46
N VAL A 98 -11.16 1.10 16.50
CA VAL A 98 -9.94 1.15 17.29
C VAL A 98 -9.37 -0.25 17.42
N ALA A 99 -8.04 -0.37 17.29
CA ALA A 99 -7.29 -1.57 17.61
C ALA A 99 -6.08 -1.22 18.48
N ASN A 100 -5.69 -2.15 19.34
CA ASN A 100 -4.52 -2.02 20.19
C ASN A 100 -3.83 -3.39 20.38
N ARG A 101 -2.77 -3.43 21.18
CA ARG A 101 -1.98 -4.66 21.41
C ARG A 101 -2.80 -5.82 21.98
N SER A 102 -3.87 -5.54 22.72
CA SER A 102 -4.74 -6.56 23.35
C SER A 102 -6.05 -6.82 22.61
N THR A 103 -6.49 -5.90 21.76
CA THR A 103 -7.82 -5.90 21.15
C THR A 103 -7.72 -5.67 19.65
N SER A 104 -8.19 -6.64 18.88
CA SER A 104 -8.32 -6.53 17.42
C SER A 104 -9.59 -5.77 17.04
N PHE A 105 -9.53 -5.06 15.91
CA PHE A 105 -10.72 -4.51 15.27
C PHE A 105 -11.28 -5.54 14.28
N ASN A 106 -12.46 -6.09 14.57
CA ASN A 106 -13.15 -7.06 13.72
C ASN A 106 -14.52 -6.52 13.31
N VAL A 107 -14.75 -6.22 12.04
CA VAL A 107 -15.95 -5.52 11.58
C VAL A 107 -16.48 -6.14 10.29
N VAL A 108 -17.81 -6.14 10.11
CA VAL A 108 -18.44 -6.43 8.82
C VAL A 108 -18.70 -5.10 8.13
N MET A 109 -18.21 -4.97 6.90
CA MET A 109 -18.40 -3.79 6.05
C MET A 109 -18.98 -4.22 4.71
N ASP A 110 -19.73 -3.34 4.05
CA ASP A 110 -20.15 -3.57 2.67
C ASP A 110 -19.21 -2.82 1.71
N CYS A 111 -19.03 -3.40 0.52
CA CYS A 111 -18.28 -2.79 -0.57
C CYS A 111 -18.85 -3.22 -1.93
N ALA A 112 -18.39 -2.60 -3.01
CA ALA A 112 -18.74 -3.05 -4.36
C ALA A 112 -18.27 -4.49 -4.59
N THR A 113 -19.05 -5.28 -5.34
CA THR A 113 -18.67 -6.65 -5.72
C THR A 113 -17.41 -6.64 -6.60
N ALA A 114 -17.22 -5.60 -7.40
CA ALA A 114 -16.02 -5.38 -8.22
C ALA A 114 -14.76 -5.00 -7.42
N LEU A 115 -14.89 -4.64 -6.14
CA LEU A 115 -13.76 -4.25 -5.32
C LEU A 115 -12.99 -5.49 -4.86
N ASP A 116 -11.72 -5.62 -5.28
CA ASP A 116 -10.84 -6.74 -4.98
C ASP A 116 -9.83 -6.44 -3.87
N ARG A 117 -9.77 -5.20 -3.40
CA ARG A 117 -8.78 -4.70 -2.44
C ARG A 117 -9.32 -3.55 -1.62
N VAL A 118 -8.84 -3.43 -0.40
CA VAL A 118 -9.03 -2.27 0.46
C VAL A 118 -7.71 -1.71 0.94
N PHE A 119 -7.74 -0.48 1.42
CA PHE A 119 -6.62 0.21 2.04
C PHE A 119 -6.91 0.37 3.52
N VAL A 120 -6.24 -0.43 4.34
CA VAL A 120 -6.36 -0.37 5.79
C VAL A 120 -5.32 0.60 6.32
N ALA A 121 -5.75 1.60 7.07
CA ALA A 121 -4.89 2.61 7.66
C ALA A 121 -4.89 2.53 9.19
N ARG A 122 -3.70 2.62 9.78
CA ARG A 122 -3.51 2.95 11.19
C ARG A 122 -3.18 4.43 11.28
N VAL A 123 -3.91 5.17 12.09
CA VAL A 123 -3.67 6.61 12.29
C VAL A 123 -2.96 6.82 13.63
N ASP A 124 -1.91 7.64 13.65
CA ASP A 124 -1.24 8.02 14.90
C ASP A 124 -1.93 9.23 15.59
N ARG A 125 -1.42 9.66 16.75
CA ARG A 125 -1.97 10.80 17.51
C ARG A 125 -1.83 12.14 16.80
N LYS A 126 -0.93 12.25 15.82
CA LYS A 126 -0.69 13.45 15.02
C LYS A 126 -1.58 13.47 13.77
N GLY A 127 -2.33 12.40 13.50
CA GLY A 127 -3.14 12.27 12.30
C GLY A 127 -2.34 11.78 11.09
N HIS A 128 -1.21 11.11 11.31
CA HIS A 128 -0.45 10.48 10.24
C HIS A 128 -0.96 9.08 9.94
N TYR A 129 -0.94 8.70 8.67
CA TYR A 129 -1.47 7.44 8.21
C TYR A 129 -0.34 6.49 7.81
N LEU A 130 -0.35 5.30 8.43
CA LEU A 130 0.35 4.13 7.90
C LEU A 130 -0.64 3.24 7.19
N VAL A 131 -0.41 2.98 5.90
CA VAL A 131 -1.38 2.28 5.05
C VAL A 131 -0.86 0.92 4.62
N GLN A 132 -1.76 -0.08 4.68
CA GLN A 132 -1.61 -1.41 4.12
C GLN A 132 -2.68 -1.68 3.06
N PRO A 133 -2.28 -1.94 1.81
CA PRO A 133 -3.19 -2.40 0.78
C PRO A 133 -3.39 -3.91 0.90
N ILE A 134 -4.64 -4.35 1.10
CA ILE A 134 -4.98 -5.75 1.40
C ILE A 134 -6.02 -6.25 0.39
N ALA A 135 -5.70 -7.34 -0.30
CA ALA A 135 -6.65 -8.04 -1.17
C ALA A 135 -7.81 -8.62 -0.34
N ILE A 136 -9.02 -8.57 -0.89
CA ILE A 136 -10.19 -9.25 -0.36
C ILE A 136 -10.15 -10.70 -0.86
N GLU A 137 -9.97 -11.65 0.04
CA GLU A 137 -9.91 -13.08 -0.28
C GLU A 137 -10.93 -13.84 0.55
N ASN A 138 -11.78 -14.64 -0.11
CA ASN A 138 -12.85 -15.41 0.57
C ASN A 138 -13.74 -14.53 1.48
N GLU A 139 -14.11 -13.34 1.02
CA GLU A 139 -14.91 -12.35 1.78
C GLU A 139 -14.26 -11.86 3.08
N GLU A 140 -12.93 -12.01 3.20
CA GLU A 140 -12.16 -11.56 4.35
C GLU A 140 -11.06 -10.57 3.96
N VAL A 141 -10.78 -9.64 4.86
CA VAL A 141 -9.63 -8.73 4.83
C VAL A 141 -8.81 -8.95 6.10
N LYS A 142 -7.51 -9.22 5.98
CA LYS A 142 -6.62 -9.45 7.12
C LYS A 142 -5.43 -8.50 7.10
N ALA A 143 -5.45 -7.51 7.98
CA ALA A 143 -4.38 -6.53 8.14
C ALA A 143 -3.65 -6.69 9.48
N CYS A 144 -2.34 -6.43 9.47
CA CYS A 144 -1.50 -6.56 10.65
C CYS A 144 -0.47 -5.42 10.66
N PHE A 145 -0.60 -4.51 11.62
CA PHE A 145 0.37 -3.46 11.86
C PHE A 145 1.37 -3.91 12.90
N GLY A 146 2.56 -4.27 12.45
CA GLY A 146 3.59 -4.88 13.29
C GLY A 146 3.43 -6.39 13.40
N ASN A 147 4.52 -7.13 13.24
CA ASN A 147 4.55 -8.58 13.42
C ASN A 147 4.34 -8.97 14.89
N LYS A 148 3.51 -9.99 15.16
CA LYS A 148 3.36 -10.57 16.51
C LYS A 148 4.67 -11.23 16.96
N GLU A 149 5.05 -11.04 18.23
CA GLU A 149 6.10 -11.83 18.88
C GLU A 149 5.84 -13.33 18.65
N GLY A 150 6.74 -14.01 17.93
CA GLY A 150 6.64 -15.46 17.66
C GLY A 150 5.82 -15.88 16.44
N SER A 151 5.39 -14.97 15.55
CA SER A 151 4.82 -15.35 14.25
C SER A 151 5.90 -15.92 13.32
N THR A 152 6.17 -17.21 13.45
CA THR A 152 7.02 -17.96 12.52
C THR A 152 6.23 -18.28 11.25
N THR A 153 6.28 -17.40 10.25
CA THR A 153 5.94 -17.77 8.87
C THR A 153 7.20 -17.80 8.02
N CYS A 154 7.47 -19.00 7.50
CA CYS A 154 8.60 -19.41 6.67
C CYS A 154 10.00 -19.37 7.32
N SER A 155 10.55 -20.59 7.42
CA SER A 155 11.96 -20.88 7.62
C SER A 155 12.82 -20.17 6.57
N ILE A 156 13.21 -18.93 6.86
CA ILE A 156 14.41 -18.33 6.28
C ILE A 156 15.51 -18.67 7.27
N THR A 157 16.52 -19.42 6.82
CA THR A 157 17.79 -19.58 7.54
C THR A 157 18.19 -18.23 8.09
N ARG A 158 18.23 -18.06 9.42
CA ARG A 158 18.73 -16.85 10.10
C ARG A 158 20.07 -16.46 9.47
N THR A 159 20.06 -15.60 8.46
CA THR A 159 21.23 -14.83 8.08
C THR A 159 21.45 -13.88 9.23
N ILE A 160 22.56 -14.10 9.93
CA ILE A 160 23.01 -13.35 11.09
C ILE A 160 22.89 -11.86 10.76
N THR A 161 21.93 -11.17 11.40
CA THR A 161 21.74 -9.73 11.31
C THR A 161 22.83 -8.98 12.08
N ASP A 162 23.63 -9.69 12.89
CA ASP A 162 24.76 -9.09 13.61
C ASP A 162 25.75 -8.46 12.63
N ILE A 163 26.12 -7.21 12.93
CA ILE A 163 27.27 -6.51 12.36
C ILE A 163 28.52 -7.07 13.07
N PRO A 164 29.36 -7.88 12.40
CA PRO A 164 30.52 -8.51 13.02
C PRO A 164 31.48 -7.47 13.59
N ALA A 165 31.88 -7.64 14.86
CA ALA A 165 32.89 -6.82 15.50
C ALA A 165 34.26 -7.50 15.52
N MET A 166 35.32 -6.71 15.55
CA MET A 166 36.71 -7.14 15.69
C MET A 166 37.41 -6.27 16.75
N ALA A 167 38.15 -6.91 17.65
CA ALA A 167 39.00 -6.20 18.59
C ALA A 167 40.12 -5.44 17.85
N ALA A 168 40.55 -4.29 18.38
CA ALA A 168 41.69 -3.56 17.84
C ALA A 168 42.92 -4.50 17.71
N PRO A 169 43.60 -4.55 16.54
CA PRO A 169 44.73 -5.46 16.35
C PRO A 169 45.87 -5.25 17.34
N TYR A 170 46.07 -4.00 17.78
CA TYR A 170 47.13 -3.61 18.71
C TYR A 170 46.66 -2.55 19.71
N THR A 171 47.35 -2.47 20.84
CA THR A 171 47.28 -1.34 21.77
C THR A 171 48.42 -0.35 21.49
N ASP A 172 48.23 0.91 21.90
CA ASP A 172 49.27 1.95 21.79
C ASP A 172 50.56 1.56 22.52
N GLU A 173 50.44 0.91 23.69
CA GLU A 173 51.57 0.39 24.46
C GLU A 173 52.34 -0.68 23.67
N TYR A 174 51.63 -1.62 23.03
CA TYR A 174 52.24 -2.66 22.24
C TYR A 174 53.05 -2.06 21.08
N ILE A 175 52.46 -1.15 20.31
CA ILE A 175 53.16 -0.53 19.17
C ILE A 175 54.31 0.36 19.65
N SER A 176 54.16 1.09 20.75
CA SER A 176 55.25 1.87 21.34
C SER A 176 56.46 1.01 21.71
N ASN A 177 56.23 -0.17 22.30
CA ASN A 177 57.28 -1.13 22.61
C ASN A 177 57.96 -1.68 21.35
N LYS A 178 57.20 -1.98 20.29
CA LYS A 178 57.74 -2.42 18.99
C LYS A 178 58.55 -1.33 18.28
N LYS A 179 58.06 -0.10 18.30
CA LYS A 179 58.68 1.10 17.72
C LYS A 179 60.06 1.40 18.32
N ALA A 180 60.28 1.08 19.60
CA ALA A 180 61.54 1.32 20.30
C ALA A 180 62.75 0.60 19.65
N TYR A 181 62.53 -0.58 19.07
CA TYR A 181 63.59 -1.37 18.43
C TYR A 181 63.41 -1.56 16.90
N ALA A 182 62.33 -1.06 16.32
CA ALA A 182 62.09 -1.10 14.88
C ALA A 182 63.19 -0.34 14.10
N THR A 183 63.60 -0.89 12.96
CA THR A 183 64.67 -0.33 12.11
C THR A 183 64.13 0.78 11.20
N ILE A 184 64.83 1.92 11.12
CA ILE A 184 64.44 3.02 10.22
C ILE A 184 64.62 2.60 8.75
N ILE A 185 63.57 2.77 7.95
CA ILE A 185 63.56 2.45 6.51
C ILE A 185 64.41 3.45 5.72
N LYS A 186 65.10 2.96 4.67
CA LYS A 186 65.76 3.82 3.69
C LYS A 186 65.15 3.64 2.30
N SER A 187 65.33 4.67 1.46
CA SER A 187 64.87 4.69 0.08
C SER A 187 65.35 3.48 -0.73
N GLY A 188 64.44 2.87 -1.48
CA GLY A 188 64.72 1.78 -2.42
C GLY A 188 64.91 0.41 -1.79
N TRP A 189 64.73 0.26 -0.47
CA TRP A 189 64.86 -1.04 0.19
C TRP A 189 63.76 -2.02 -0.20
N ASP A 190 64.13 -3.29 -0.36
CA ASP A 190 63.21 -4.42 -0.30
C ASP A 190 63.25 -5.04 1.11
N LEU A 191 62.18 -4.82 1.87
CA LEU A 191 62.06 -5.26 3.26
C LEU A 191 62.00 -6.78 3.42
N GLY A 192 61.72 -7.51 2.34
CA GLY A 192 61.75 -8.97 2.27
C GLY A 192 63.13 -9.57 2.01
N SER A 193 64.14 -8.76 1.68
CA SER A 193 65.49 -9.23 1.32
C SER A 193 66.21 -9.99 2.44
N GLY A 194 67.08 -10.94 2.08
CA GLY A 194 67.89 -11.66 3.08
C GLY A 194 69.03 -10.80 3.63
N PHE A 195 69.53 -11.16 4.81
CA PHE A 195 70.76 -10.56 5.32
C PHE A 195 71.93 -10.83 4.37
N ASP A 196 72.60 -9.77 3.94
CA ASP A 196 73.82 -9.83 3.14
C ASP A 196 74.81 -8.79 3.66
N GLN A 197 75.97 -9.28 4.11
CA GLN A 197 77.01 -8.47 4.74
C GLN A 197 77.65 -7.43 3.79
N TYR A 198 77.47 -7.56 2.47
CA TYR A 198 78.07 -6.70 1.45
C TYR A 198 77.09 -5.76 0.76
N SER A 199 75.81 -5.75 1.17
CA SER A 199 74.77 -4.91 0.58
C SER A 199 74.18 -3.92 1.58
N ALA A 200 73.17 -3.18 1.14
CA ALA A 200 72.38 -2.31 2.00
C ALA A 200 71.60 -3.08 3.10
N TYR A 201 71.59 -4.42 3.05
CA TYR A 201 70.84 -5.32 3.95
C TYR A 201 71.69 -5.93 5.09
N ASN A 202 72.86 -5.35 5.40
CA ASN A 202 73.72 -5.76 6.51
C ASN A 202 73.22 -5.24 7.89
N LEU A 203 71.95 -5.47 8.23
CA LEU A 203 71.36 -5.10 9.52
C LEU A 203 70.71 -6.31 10.20
N PRO A 204 70.72 -6.40 11.55
CA PRO A 204 70.17 -7.55 12.27
C PRO A 204 68.73 -7.90 11.89
N VAL A 205 67.89 -6.89 11.60
CA VAL A 205 66.49 -7.08 11.21
C VAL A 205 66.32 -8.01 10.00
N PHE A 206 67.26 -8.04 9.06
CA PHE A 206 67.20 -8.92 7.88
C PHE A 206 67.54 -10.40 8.17
N LYS A 207 67.96 -10.72 9.40
CA LYS A 207 68.11 -12.11 9.88
C LYS A 207 66.83 -12.63 10.53
N GLU A 208 65.93 -11.74 10.92
CA GLU A 208 64.70 -12.08 11.62
C GLU A 208 63.62 -12.57 10.65
N LYS A 209 62.77 -13.48 11.14
CA LYS A 209 61.58 -13.95 10.41
C LYS A 209 60.43 -12.95 10.48
N GLU A 210 60.21 -12.34 11.65
CA GLU A 210 59.29 -11.22 11.84
C GLU A 210 60.11 -9.94 11.91
N ARG A 211 59.89 -9.02 10.98
CA ARG A 211 60.72 -7.84 10.81
C ARG A 211 59.93 -6.58 11.12
N TRP A 212 60.48 -5.76 12.00
CA TRP A 212 59.87 -4.49 12.41
C TRP A 212 60.68 -3.32 11.86
N PHE A 213 60.01 -2.52 11.04
CA PHE A 213 60.56 -1.31 10.44
C PHE A 213 59.72 -0.09 10.84
N LYS A 214 60.32 1.09 10.78
CA LYS A 214 59.61 2.36 11.00
C LYS A 214 60.03 3.44 10.01
N ILE A 215 59.11 4.33 9.72
CA ILE A 215 59.39 5.59 9.01
C ILE A 215 60.15 6.53 9.96
N GLN A 216 61.09 7.29 9.42
CA GLN A 216 61.82 8.31 10.19
C GLN A 216 60.88 9.44 10.62
N GLU A 217 61.18 10.09 11.75
CA GLU A 217 60.44 11.28 12.20
C GLU A 217 60.50 12.41 11.15
N GLY A 218 59.41 13.17 11.01
CA GLY A 218 59.26 14.18 9.96
C GLY A 218 58.86 13.59 8.61
N GLY A 219 59.20 14.29 7.52
CA GLY A 219 58.80 13.90 6.17
C GLY A 219 59.69 12.80 5.56
N PHE A 220 59.07 11.73 5.06
CA PHE A 220 59.73 10.67 4.30
C PHE A 220 59.12 10.57 2.90
N ARG A 221 59.91 10.89 1.87
CA ARG A 221 59.51 10.93 0.45
C ARG A 221 60.32 9.92 -0.35
N ALA A 222 60.05 8.64 -0.15
CA ALA A 222 60.73 7.58 -0.89
C ALA A 222 59.89 6.31 -1.02
N ARG A 223 60.17 5.55 -2.08
CA ARG A 223 59.60 4.23 -2.32
C ARG A 223 60.45 3.14 -1.64
N PHE A 224 59.80 2.08 -1.18
CA PHE A 224 60.41 0.85 -0.66
C PHE A 224 59.38 -0.29 -0.80
N THR A 225 59.83 -1.52 -1.03
CA THR A 225 58.94 -2.64 -1.40
C THR A 225 59.10 -3.83 -0.47
N THR A 226 58.26 -4.85 -0.65
CA THR A 226 58.49 -6.20 -0.12
C THR A 226 58.29 -7.19 -1.27
N GLY A 227 59.39 -7.76 -1.78
CA GLY A 227 59.40 -8.64 -2.96
C GLY A 227 58.93 -10.08 -2.70
N GLY A 228 58.62 -10.43 -1.45
CA GLY A 228 58.13 -11.75 -1.04
C GLY A 228 58.95 -12.37 0.09
N THR A 229 58.91 -13.70 0.20
CA THR A 229 59.49 -14.47 1.33
C THR A 229 60.91 -15.01 1.05
N TRP A 230 61.47 -14.75 -0.13
CA TRP A 230 62.74 -15.33 -0.60
C TRP A 230 63.95 -15.03 0.30
N GLY A 231 63.92 -13.90 1.01
CA GLY A 231 64.97 -13.52 1.97
C GLY A 231 64.79 -14.09 3.38
N GLY A 232 63.83 -15.01 3.59
CA GLY A 232 63.57 -15.67 4.88
C GLY A 232 62.62 -14.93 5.82
N ALA A 233 62.01 -13.82 5.37
CA ALA A 233 60.95 -13.13 6.10
C ALA A 233 59.63 -13.89 6.01
N ASN A 234 58.95 -14.02 7.15
CA ASN A 234 57.57 -14.53 7.26
C ASN A 234 56.56 -13.40 7.47
N ALA A 235 56.99 -12.28 8.07
CA ALA A 235 56.16 -11.10 8.32
C ALA A 235 57.03 -9.84 8.30
N VAL A 236 56.53 -8.79 7.65
CA VAL A 236 57.13 -7.45 7.61
C VAL A 236 56.10 -6.47 8.19
N LYS A 237 56.50 -5.73 9.21
CA LYS A 237 55.68 -4.71 9.88
C LYS A 237 56.30 -3.34 9.64
N VAL A 238 55.54 -2.42 9.07
CA VAL A 238 55.98 -1.05 8.77
C VAL A 238 55.19 -0.08 9.62
N ILE A 239 55.82 0.51 10.64
CA ILE A 239 55.20 1.50 11.50
C ILE A 239 55.41 2.90 10.90
N VAL A 240 54.34 3.66 10.74
CA VAL A 240 54.36 5.11 10.50
C VAL A 240 54.13 5.80 11.83
N PRO A 241 55.20 6.29 12.50
CA PRO A 241 55.08 6.70 13.89
C PRO A 241 54.51 8.11 14.06
N GLU A 242 54.16 8.46 15.30
CA GLU A 242 53.79 9.82 15.73
C GLU A 242 54.82 10.84 15.24
N GLY A 243 54.35 11.92 14.62
CA GLY A 243 55.22 12.98 14.09
C GLY A 243 55.89 12.65 12.75
N SER A 244 55.65 11.46 12.18
CA SER A 244 56.11 11.10 10.83
C SER A 244 55.02 11.30 9.79
N THR A 245 55.44 11.73 8.59
CA THR A 245 54.62 11.73 7.38
C THR A 245 55.32 10.96 6.28
N TRP A 246 54.75 9.83 5.87
CA TRP A 246 55.20 9.10 4.68
C TRP A 246 54.42 9.56 3.45
N VAL A 247 55.09 10.22 2.50
CA VAL A 247 54.49 10.70 1.26
C VAL A 247 54.73 9.70 0.13
N ILE A 248 53.64 9.27 -0.51
CA ILE A 248 53.60 8.37 -1.66
C ILE A 248 53.30 9.22 -2.91
N GLU A 249 54.33 9.43 -3.74
CA GLU A 249 54.24 10.29 -4.94
C GLU A 249 54.03 9.51 -6.25
N ASN A 250 54.16 8.18 -6.20
CA ASN A 250 53.97 7.24 -7.30
C ASN A 250 53.37 5.93 -6.73
N GLU A 251 53.34 4.86 -7.52
CA GLU A 251 52.98 3.53 -6.98
C GLU A 251 53.98 3.04 -5.93
N ASN A 252 53.49 2.64 -4.76
CA ASN A 252 54.21 1.78 -3.84
C ASN A 252 53.45 0.48 -3.55
N GLN A 253 54.07 -0.65 -3.89
CA GLN A 253 53.46 -1.97 -3.82
C GLN A 253 54.16 -2.87 -2.80
N PHE A 254 53.35 -3.54 -1.98
CA PHE A 254 53.75 -4.63 -1.11
C PHE A 254 53.06 -5.94 -1.50
N SER A 255 53.78 -7.05 -1.34
CA SER A 255 53.26 -8.39 -1.58
C SER A 255 53.52 -9.31 -0.39
N ASP A 256 52.65 -10.31 -0.27
CA ASP A 256 52.75 -11.52 0.55
C ASP A 256 52.71 -11.38 2.07
N ILE A 257 53.48 -10.49 2.69
CA ILE A 257 53.78 -10.60 4.13
C ILE A 257 53.80 -9.26 4.86
N THR A 258 53.33 -8.17 4.22
CA THR A 258 53.52 -6.82 4.76
C THR A 258 52.27 -6.27 5.42
N GLU A 259 52.40 -5.83 6.67
CA GLU A 259 51.41 -4.98 7.33
C GLU A 259 51.94 -3.55 7.41
N VAL A 260 51.16 -2.58 6.94
CA VAL A 260 51.41 -1.16 7.15
C VAL A 260 50.58 -0.68 8.33
N ILE A 261 51.25 -0.21 9.37
CA ILE A 261 50.65 0.22 10.64
C ILE A 261 50.81 1.74 10.76
N VAL A 262 49.71 2.47 10.85
CA VAL A 262 49.71 3.91 11.11
C VAL A 262 49.27 4.13 12.54
N GLU A 263 50.21 4.50 13.41
CA GLU A 263 49.91 4.72 14.84
C GLU A 263 49.29 6.11 15.06
N ASN A 264 48.85 6.38 16.30
CA ASN A 264 48.34 7.68 16.71
C ASN A 264 49.34 8.82 16.36
N GLY A 265 48.87 9.82 15.62
CA GLY A 265 49.69 10.95 15.15
C GLY A 265 50.62 10.64 13.98
N GLY A 266 50.63 9.41 13.49
CA GLY A 266 51.31 9.02 12.25
C GLY A 266 50.47 9.33 11.01
N LYS A 267 51.13 9.66 9.90
CA LYS A 267 50.46 10.08 8.67
C LYS A 267 51.05 9.43 7.41
N ILE A 268 50.20 8.89 6.55
CA ILE A 268 50.52 8.59 5.15
C ILE A 268 49.83 9.63 4.28
N GLU A 269 50.55 10.20 3.31
CA GLU A 269 50.01 11.14 2.32
C GLU A 269 50.15 10.55 0.92
N ILE A 270 49.03 10.23 0.25
CA ILE A 270 49.04 9.68 -1.11
C ILE A 270 48.70 10.79 -2.08
N THR A 271 49.67 11.24 -2.88
CA THR A 271 49.44 12.34 -3.82
C THR A 271 48.54 11.91 -4.97
N ARG A 272 47.99 12.88 -5.69
CA ARG A 272 47.20 12.65 -6.90
C ARG A 272 47.91 11.70 -7.87
N ASN A 273 47.17 10.72 -8.41
CA ASN A 273 47.65 9.68 -9.32
C ASN A 273 48.69 8.70 -8.74
N ALA A 274 48.96 8.77 -7.43
CA ALA A 274 49.80 7.79 -6.74
C ALA A 274 48.93 6.72 -6.06
N SER A 275 49.52 5.56 -5.76
CA SER A 275 48.78 4.43 -5.21
C SER A 275 49.57 3.68 -4.15
N LEU A 276 48.90 3.34 -3.04
CA LEU A 276 49.36 2.31 -2.11
C LEU A 276 48.71 0.98 -2.52
N ILE A 277 49.53 -0.01 -2.91
CA ILE A 277 49.06 -1.31 -3.39
C ILE A 277 49.47 -2.42 -2.42
N LEU A 278 48.49 -3.17 -1.93
CA LEU A 278 48.64 -4.28 -1.00
C LEU A 278 48.14 -5.55 -1.68
N THR A 279 49.03 -6.50 -1.91
CA THR A 279 48.69 -7.73 -2.61
C THR A 279 48.93 -8.97 -1.75
N ARG A 280 48.19 -10.03 -2.03
CA ARG A 280 48.32 -11.35 -1.39
C ARG A 280 48.06 -11.23 0.11
N ALA A 281 48.95 -11.59 1.03
CA ALA A 281 48.68 -11.45 2.47
C ALA A 281 49.12 -10.10 3.07
N SER A 282 49.25 -9.06 2.25
CA SER A 282 49.54 -7.70 2.73
C SER A 282 48.27 -6.94 3.09
N TYR A 283 48.30 -6.15 4.15
CA TYR A 283 47.14 -5.42 4.68
C TYR A 283 47.54 -4.14 5.42
N ILE A 284 46.54 -3.33 5.78
CA ILE A 284 46.72 -2.09 6.55
C ILE A 284 46.01 -2.16 7.92
N THR A 285 46.63 -1.50 8.89
CA THR A 285 46.09 -1.22 10.21
C THR A 285 46.29 0.26 10.53
N VAL A 286 45.21 1.03 10.51
CA VAL A 286 45.20 2.43 10.95
C VAL A 286 44.63 2.47 12.36
N MET A 287 45.46 2.81 13.34
CA MET A 287 45.07 2.90 14.75
C MET A 287 44.29 4.20 15.04
N PRO A 288 43.60 4.30 16.19
CA PRO A 288 43.01 5.57 16.63
C PRO A 288 44.02 6.72 16.56
N GLY A 289 43.63 7.82 15.93
CA GLY A 289 44.48 9.00 15.71
C GLY A 289 45.51 8.88 14.58
N GLY A 290 45.66 7.71 13.95
CA GLY A 290 46.44 7.52 12.73
C GLY A 290 45.70 8.02 11.49
N SER A 291 46.43 8.42 10.44
CA SER A 291 45.82 8.95 9.22
C SER A 291 46.47 8.50 7.91
N ILE A 292 45.65 8.19 6.92
CA ILE A 292 46.04 8.08 5.50
C ILE A 292 45.22 9.11 4.74
N ILE A 293 45.85 10.13 4.15
CA ILE A 293 45.14 11.21 3.47
C ILE A 293 45.68 11.48 2.06
N GLY A 294 44.88 12.08 1.19
CA GLY A 294 45.33 12.65 -0.08
C GLY A 294 44.44 12.28 -1.27
N GLU A 295 44.85 12.68 -2.47
CA GLU A 295 44.07 12.48 -3.71
C GLU A 295 44.43 11.18 -4.45
N GLY A 296 45.26 10.33 -3.86
CA GLY A 296 45.66 9.05 -4.45
C GLY A 296 44.77 7.87 -4.06
N ASP A 297 45.16 6.69 -4.52
CA ASP A 297 44.35 5.47 -4.41
C ASP A 297 44.96 4.46 -3.41
N ILE A 298 44.11 3.63 -2.81
CA ILE A 298 44.49 2.42 -2.07
C ILE A 298 43.91 1.23 -2.82
N SER A 299 44.75 0.24 -3.14
CA SER A 299 44.32 -0.99 -3.80
C SER A 299 44.74 -2.20 -2.99
N ILE A 300 43.76 -3.03 -2.60
CA ILE A 300 43.95 -4.27 -1.84
C ILE A 300 43.53 -5.43 -2.75
N THR A 301 44.34 -6.48 -2.86
CA THR A 301 44.01 -7.66 -3.68
C THR A 301 44.15 -8.97 -2.91
N ASN A 302 43.40 -9.99 -3.35
CA ASN A 302 43.31 -11.34 -2.80
C ASN A 302 42.81 -11.41 -1.33
N SER A 303 41.93 -10.50 -0.92
CA SER A 303 41.34 -10.45 0.43
C SER A 303 42.37 -10.43 1.56
N SER A 304 43.58 -9.93 1.28
CA SER A 304 44.70 -10.05 2.22
C SER A 304 44.92 -11.50 2.72
N THR A 305 44.55 -12.51 1.91
CA THR A 305 44.44 -13.95 2.27
C THR A 305 43.73 -14.24 3.59
N GLY A 306 42.72 -13.45 3.94
CA GLY A 306 41.93 -13.59 5.16
C GLY A 306 42.37 -12.69 6.33
N PHE A 307 43.44 -11.89 6.18
CA PHE A 307 43.74 -10.82 7.13
C PHE A 307 42.78 -9.65 6.92
N SER A 308 42.14 -9.15 7.97
CA SER A 308 41.24 -8.01 7.85
C SER A 308 42.00 -6.69 7.81
N ASN A 309 41.73 -5.86 6.80
CA ASN A 309 42.18 -4.48 6.79
C ASN A 309 41.38 -3.69 7.84
N TYR A 310 42.07 -2.92 8.67
CA TYR A 310 41.49 -2.27 9.83
C TYR A 310 41.72 -0.77 9.82
N ASN A 311 40.64 0.00 9.98
CA ASN A 311 40.71 1.44 10.16
C ASN A 311 39.96 1.86 11.42
N ALA A 312 40.67 2.38 12.42
CA ALA A 312 40.10 3.09 13.57
C ALA A 312 40.53 4.58 13.62
N GLY A 313 41.25 5.05 12.59
CA GLY A 313 41.67 6.43 12.45
C GLY A 313 40.94 7.13 11.30
N MET A 314 41.68 7.86 10.47
CA MET A 314 41.15 8.54 9.29
C MET A 314 41.77 7.99 8.02
N ILE A 315 40.94 7.54 7.08
CA ILE A 315 41.34 7.29 5.70
C ILE A 315 40.55 8.25 4.82
N ASP A 316 41.26 9.14 4.13
CA ASP A 316 40.71 10.11 3.18
C ASP A 316 41.48 9.97 1.86
N CYS A 317 40.93 9.20 0.92
CA CYS A 317 41.59 8.91 -0.34
C CYS A 317 40.63 8.98 -1.53
N SER A 318 41.15 9.07 -2.74
CA SER A 318 40.29 9.14 -3.93
C SER A 318 39.54 7.84 -4.14
N ARG A 319 40.26 6.71 -4.26
CA ARG A 319 39.64 5.40 -4.45
C ARG A 319 40.18 4.37 -3.48
N LEU A 320 39.26 3.65 -2.83
CA LEU A 320 39.56 2.38 -2.16
C LEU A 320 39.06 1.25 -3.05
N ASN A 321 39.99 0.46 -3.57
CA ASN A 321 39.72 -0.70 -4.42
C ASN A 321 40.05 -1.98 -3.68
N ILE A 322 39.10 -2.92 -3.60
CA ILE A 322 39.29 -4.22 -2.95
C ILE A 322 38.92 -5.35 -3.91
N ASP A 323 39.92 -6.14 -4.27
CA ASP A 323 39.82 -7.23 -5.23
C ASP A 323 40.16 -8.57 -4.56
N GLY A 324 39.22 -9.21 -3.86
CA GLY A 324 39.37 -10.59 -3.40
C GLY A 324 38.09 -11.16 -2.77
N GLY A 325 37.78 -12.42 -3.07
CA GLY A 325 36.56 -13.10 -2.63
C GLY A 325 36.86 -14.28 -1.71
N GLY A 326 37.63 -14.04 -0.64
CA GLY A 326 37.96 -15.03 0.38
C GLY A 326 36.87 -15.21 1.45
N SER A 327 37.06 -16.15 2.37
CA SER A 327 36.12 -16.46 3.47
C SER A 327 36.19 -15.50 4.68
N GLY A 328 36.76 -14.30 4.51
CA GLY A 328 37.06 -13.36 5.61
C GLY A 328 36.38 -12.00 5.44
N VAL A 329 36.60 -11.09 6.38
CA VAL A 329 36.19 -9.68 6.23
C VAL A 329 37.33 -8.91 5.59
N ASP A 330 37.08 -8.32 4.42
CA ASP A 330 38.11 -7.63 3.65
C ASP A 330 38.45 -6.25 4.24
N PHE A 331 37.45 -5.54 4.77
CA PHE A 331 37.66 -4.20 5.35
C PHE A 331 36.74 -3.90 6.53
N MET A 332 37.35 -3.52 7.65
CA MET A 332 36.70 -3.12 8.90
C MET A 332 36.95 -1.64 9.18
N ASN A 333 35.90 -0.83 9.19
CA ASN A 333 35.95 0.59 9.51
C ASN A 333 35.33 0.88 10.88
N TYR A 334 36.15 1.20 11.86
CA TYR A 334 35.78 1.78 13.17
C TYR A 334 35.99 3.31 13.22
N GLY A 335 36.80 3.84 12.30
CA GLY A 335 37.13 5.26 12.23
C GLY A 335 36.31 5.99 11.17
N THR A 336 36.95 6.95 10.51
CA THR A 336 36.37 7.69 9.38
C THR A 336 36.99 7.23 8.07
N LEU A 337 36.13 6.95 7.09
CA LEU A 337 36.50 6.62 5.72
C LEU A 337 35.85 7.63 4.77
N LYS A 338 36.66 8.51 4.17
CA LYS A 338 36.25 9.49 3.16
C LYS A 338 36.79 9.08 1.80
N LEU A 339 35.90 8.92 0.82
CA LEU A 339 36.25 8.37 -0.49
C LEU A 339 35.53 9.12 -1.63
N ASN A 340 36.17 9.28 -2.78
CA ASN A 340 35.41 9.56 -4.01
C ASN A 340 34.67 8.31 -4.48
N SER A 341 35.33 7.14 -4.40
CA SER A 341 34.73 5.85 -4.77
C SER A 341 35.27 4.68 -3.96
N TYR A 342 34.38 3.81 -3.52
CA TYR A 342 34.70 2.45 -3.10
C TYR A 342 34.38 1.48 -4.25
N ASN A 343 35.33 0.62 -4.61
CA ASN A 343 35.16 -0.36 -5.68
C ASN A 343 35.48 -1.77 -5.19
N ALA A 344 34.66 -2.75 -5.55
CA ALA A 344 35.01 -4.15 -5.43
C ALA A 344 34.76 -4.93 -6.72
N SER A 345 35.76 -5.69 -7.16
CA SER A 345 35.67 -6.49 -8.39
C SER A 345 35.39 -7.98 -8.17
N THR A 346 35.44 -8.45 -6.92
CA THR A 346 35.34 -9.89 -6.61
C THR A 346 34.14 -10.23 -5.73
N SER A 347 33.36 -11.22 -6.15
CA SER A 347 32.19 -11.73 -5.41
C SER A 347 32.53 -12.12 -3.98
N GLY A 348 31.70 -11.66 -3.02
CA GLY A 348 31.86 -11.94 -1.59
C GLY A 348 32.67 -10.91 -0.80
N THR A 349 33.23 -9.88 -1.45
CA THR A 349 33.98 -8.82 -0.76
C THR A 349 33.10 -8.18 0.31
N THR A 350 33.58 -8.07 1.55
CA THR A 350 32.78 -7.57 2.67
C THR A 350 33.37 -6.27 3.26
N LEU A 351 32.57 -5.20 3.21
CA LEU A 351 32.83 -3.92 3.87
C LEU A 351 31.97 -3.80 5.12
N ILE A 352 32.61 -3.68 6.28
CA ILE A 352 31.91 -3.56 7.57
C ILE A 352 32.21 -2.20 8.19
N ASN A 353 31.14 -1.48 8.53
CA ASN A 353 31.21 -0.16 9.12
C ASN A 353 30.66 -0.16 10.55
N HIS A 354 31.50 0.25 11.49
CA HIS A 354 31.23 0.60 12.89
C HIS A 354 31.51 2.09 13.16
N GLY A 355 31.94 2.85 12.16
CA GLY A 355 32.24 4.28 12.28
C GLY A 355 31.54 5.10 11.19
N VAL A 356 32.27 6.02 10.58
CA VAL A 356 31.73 6.96 9.58
C VAL A 356 32.25 6.62 8.20
N ILE A 357 31.34 6.47 7.23
CA ILE A 357 31.68 6.42 5.80
C ILE A 357 31.06 7.61 5.08
N GLU A 358 31.88 8.37 4.37
CA GLU A 358 31.47 9.43 3.44
C GLU A 358 32.05 9.11 2.07
N ALA A 359 31.21 8.69 1.12
CA ALA A 359 31.65 8.26 -0.20
C ALA A 359 30.94 9.05 -1.32
N GLY A 360 31.66 9.36 -2.39
CA GLY A 360 31.02 9.85 -3.63
C GLY A 360 30.21 8.75 -4.32
N SER A 361 30.72 7.52 -4.35
CA SER A 361 30.04 6.34 -4.88
C SER A 361 30.54 5.06 -4.22
N ILE A 362 29.69 4.04 -4.19
CA ILE A 362 30.04 2.66 -3.86
C ILE A 362 29.64 1.81 -5.07
N ASN A 363 30.65 1.36 -5.83
CA ASN A 363 30.49 0.60 -7.07
C ASN A 363 30.77 -0.88 -6.79
N GLY A 364 29.93 -1.48 -5.94
CA GLY A 364 30.12 -2.85 -5.49
C GLY A 364 29.46 -3.89 -6.37
N ASN A 365 28.29 -3.60 -6.98
CA ASN A 365 27.47 -4.62 -7.65
C ASN A 365 27.27 -5.86 -6.74
N ASN A 366 27.00 -7.03 -7.31
CA ASN A 366 26.95 -8.33 -6.65
C ASN A 366 28.31 -8.74 -6.03
N ASN A 367 29.32 -7.87 -6.09
CA ASN A 367 30.66 -8.14 -5.55
C ASN A 367 30.84 -7.68 -4.11
N THR A 368 30.06 -6.69 -3.64
CA THR A 368 30.23 -6.14 -2.27
C THR A 368 29.06 -6.44 -1.36
N ASN A 369 29.33 -7.13 -0.25
CA ASN A 369 28.45 -7.18 0.91
C ASN A 369 28.78 -6.00 1.83
N VAL A 370 27.82 -5.12 2.06
CA VAL A 370 27.96 -3.96 2.94
C VAL A 370 27.21 -4.23 4.24
N LYS A 371 27.89 -4.10 5.37
CA LYS A 371 27.29 -4.17 6.70
C LYS A 371 27.50 -2.84 7.40
N ASN A 372 26.45 -2.07 7.57
CA ASN A 372 26.49 -0.77 8.21
C ASN A 372 25.88 -0.86 9.61
N GLY A 373 26.72 -0.74 10.64
CA GLY A 373 26.30 -0.65 12.03
C GLY A 373 26.35 0.76 12.62
N CYS A 374 26.67 1.77 11.81
CA CYS A 374 26.81 3.16 12.26
C CYS A 374 26.38 4.12 11.12
N TYR A 375 27.15 5.17 10.83
CA TYR A 375 26.78 6.19 9.84
C TYR A 375 27.42 5.97 8.47
N MET A 376 26.62 6.08 7.41
CA MET A 376 27.05 6.05 6.02
C MET A 376 26.35 7.13 5.18
N ASN A 377 27.12 7.86 4.37
CA ASN A 377 26.59 8.77 3.37
C ASN A 377 27.27 8.55 2.02
N VAL A 378 26.50 8.17 1.00
CA VAL A 378 26.95 7.93 -0.36
C VAL A 378 26.30 8.98 -1.28
N ALA A 379 27.03 10.04 -1.61
CA ALA A 379 26.45 11.19 -2.31
C ALA A 379 25.82 10.84 -3.67
N GLY A 380 26.36 9.84 -4.37
CA GLY A 380 25.86 9.37 -5.66
C GLY A 380 25.35 7.93 -5.62
N MET A 381 25.87 7.11 -6.53
CA MET A 381 25.46 5.73 -6.75
C MET A 381 25.87 4.81 -5.59
N PHE A 382 24.89 4.11 -5.02
CA PHE A 382 25.10 3.06 -4.03
C PHE A 382 24.70 1.69 -4.60
N GLN A 383 25.70 0.88 -4.96
CA GLN A 383 25.54 -0.47 -5.48
C GLN A 383 26.25 -1.50 -4.60
N PHE A 384 25.56 -2.57 -4.28
CA PHE A 384 26.00 -3.66 -3.41
C PHE A 384 25.29 -4.96 -3.78
N GLY A 385 25.82 -6.08 -3.30
CA GLY A 385 25.24 -7.41 -3.43
C GLY A 385 24.36 -7.77 -2.23
N THR A 386 24.70 -7.28 -1.05
CA THR A 386 23.78 -7.29 0.09
C THR A 386 24.08 -6.09 0.96
N LEU A 387 23.04 -5.46 1.49
CA LEU A 387 23.16 -4.43 2.52
C LEU A 387 22.50 -4.94 3.81
N VAL A 388 23.26 -4.92 4.90
CA VAL A 388 22.73 -5.13 6.26
C VAL A 388 22.85 -3.83 7.03
N MET A 389 21.72 -3.33 7.52
CA MET A 389 21.63 -2.18 8.41
C MET A 389 21.43 -2.69 9.83
N GLY A 390 22.40 -2.43 10.70
CA GLY A 390 22.35 -2.81 12.11
C GLY A 390 21.43 -1.91 12.93
N HIS A 391 21.13 -2.31 14.15
CA HIS A 391 20.42 -1.47 15.11
C HIS A 391 21.06 -0.08 15.24
N THR A 392 20.24 0.96 15.34
CA THR A 392 20.69 2.36 15.49
C THR A 392 21.74 2.77 14.44
N SER A 393 21.45 2.49 13.16
CA SER A 393 22.32 2.85 12.03
C SER A 393 21.61 3.70 10.98
N GLU A 394 22.40 4.54 10.31
CA GLU A 394 21.93 5.47 9.28
C GLU A 394 22.72 5.30 7.98
N ALA A 395 22.00 5.18 6.87
CA ALA A 395 22.56 5.22 5.54
C ALA A 395 21.77 6.20 4.66
N ILE A 396 22.50 7.08 3.98
CA ILE A 396 21.96 8.04 3.02
C ILE A 396 22.61 7.78 1.67
N CYS A 397 21.83 7.73 0.60
CA CYS A 397 22.36 7.68 -0.76
C CYS A 397 21.66 8.62 -1.74
N GLY A 398 22.39 9.07 -2.75
CA GLY A 398 21.82 9.81 -3.88
C GLY A 398 20.99 8.92 -4.79
N GLU A 399 21.52 7.75 -5.15
CA GLU A 399 20.79 6.74 -5.93
C GLU A 399 21.04 5.34 -5.39
N LEU A 400 19.99 4.53 -5.30
CA LEU A 400 20.07 3.12 -4.97
C LEU A 400 20.00 2.29 -6.26
N GLY A 401 21.17 1.89 -6.76
CA GLY A 401 21.34 1.31 -8.10
C GLY A 401 20.76 -0.11 -8.24
N TYR A 402 20.31 -0.45 -9.45
CA TYR A 402 19.95 -1.81 -9.85
C TYR A 402 21.20 -2.64 -10.17
N ASN A 403 21.21 -3.94 -9.82
CA ASN A 403 22.34 -4.79 -10.19
C ASN A 403 22.10 -6.30 -10.41
N GLY A 404 20.91 -6.70 -10.83
CA GLY A 404 20.59 -8.11 -11.10
C GLY A 404 20.26 -8.89 -9.83
N ASN A 405 20.63 -10.17 -9.79
CA ASN A 405 19.90 -11.20 -9.02
C ASN A 405 20.23 -11.32 -7.52
N ASN A 406 21.15 -10.53 -6.96
CA ASN A 406 21.54 -10.68 -5.55
C ASN A 406 21.93 -9.31 -4.97
N ASN A 407 20.95 -8.54 -4.50
CA ASN A 407 21.07 -7.14 -4.05
C ASN A 407 20.16 -6.81 -2.85
N ASP A 408 19.89 -7.81 -2.01
CA ASP A 408 18.93 -7.73 -0.90
C ASP A 408 19.35 -6.73 0.18
N ILE A 409 18.35 -6.19 0.87
CA ILE A 409 18.50 -5.28 1.99
C ILE A 409 17.87 -5.91 3.23
N VAL A 410 18.63 -5.97 4.32
CA VAL A 410 18.15 -6.41 5.62
C VAL A 410 18.30 -5.28 6.61
N MET A 411 17.23 -4.93 7.31
CA MET A 411 17.20 -3.82 8.25
C MET A 411 16.80 -4.30 9.65
N GLU A 412 17.63 -4.01 10.64
CA GLU A 412 17.26 -4.17 12.04
C GLU A 412 16.37 -3.01 12.53
N ALA A 413 15.74 -3.20 13.69
CA ALA A 413 14.94 -2.14 14.31
C ALA A 413 15.77 -0.89 14.59
N GLN A 414 15.14 0.27 14.50
CA GLN A 414 15.77 1.58 14.68
C GLN A 414 16.91 1.86 13.68
N SER A 415 16.79 1.35 12.44
CA SER A 415 17.67 1.73 11.34
C SER A 415 16.94 2.53 10.28
N ILE A 416 17.67 3.41 9.58
CA ILE A 416 17.13 4.25 8.50
C ILE A 416 17.98 4.14 7.23
N LEU A 417 17.32 3.90 6.10
CA LEU A 417 17.92 4.00 4.76
C LEU A 417 17.18 5.08 3.97
N THR A 418 17.88 6.13 3.60
CA THR A 418 17.33 7.25 2.83
C THR A 418 17.94 7.30 1.43
N CYS A 419 17.11 7.18 0.40
CA CYS A 419 17.49 7.44 -0.99
C CYS A 419 16.86 8.76 -1.46
N THR A 420 17.68 9.78 -1.65
CA THR A 420 17.22 11.14 -2.01
C THR A 420 16.88 11.30 -3.49
N GLY A 421 17.36 10.39 -4.35
CA GLY A 421 17.01 10.31 -5.76
C GLY A 421 16.23 9.04 -6.10
N LYS A 422 16.69 8.29 -7.11
CA LYS A 422 15.99 7.09 -7.60
C LYS A 422 16.43 5.83 -6.88
N ALA A 423 15.45 5.04 -6.42
CA ALA A 423 15.68 3.77 -5.75
C ALA A 423 15.15 2.56 -6.53
N SER A 424 16.04 1.65 -6.93
CA SER A 424 15.63 0.37 -7.51
C SER A 424 15.13 -0.58 -6.43
N LEU A 425 13.82 -0.81 -6.36
CA LEU A 425 13.21 -1.84 -5.50
C LEU A 425 13.11 -3.23 -6.14
N TYR A 426 13.78 -3.45 -7.27
CA TYR A 426 13.99 -4.79 -7.84
C TYR A 426 14.97 -5.59 -6.96
N ARG A 427 14.50 -6.04 -5.78
CA ARG A 427 15.21 -6.78 -4.72
C ARG A 427 14.25 -7.23 -3.61
N HIS A 428 14.73 -7.99 -2.63
CA HIS A 428 14.03 -8.14 -1.36
C HIS A 428 14.54 -7.11 -0.33
N VAL A 429 13.60 -6.42 0.33
CA VAL A 429 13.88 -5.57 1.50
C VAL A 429 13.18 -6.20 2.70
N VAL A 430 13.95 -6.62 3.69
CA VAL A 430 13.46 -7.38 4.84
C VAL A 430 13.68 -6.56 6.11
N GLY A 431 12.58 -6.18 6.75
CA GLY A 431 12.61 -5.47 8.02
C GLY A 431 12.64 -6.40 9.23
N PRO A 432 12.63 -5.80 10.43
CA PRO A 432 12.66 -6.54 11.67
C PRO A 432 11.30 -7.17 12.00
N THR A 433 11.32 -8.25 12.78
CA THR A 433 10.09 -8.88 13.31
C THR A 433 9.62 -8.26 14.63
N THR A 434 10.45 -7.42 15.26
CA THR A 434 10.15 -6.67 16.48
C THR A 434 10.76 -5.28 16.36
N GLY A 435 10.02 -4.24 16.74
CA GLY A 435 10.37 -2.86 16.41
C GLY A 435 10.18 -2.56 14.91
N THR A 436 10.65 -1.40 14.46
CA THR A 436 10.41 -0.88 13.10
C THR A 436 11.72 -0.40 12.47
N ALA A 437 11.82 -0.46 11.15
CA ALA A 437 12.86 0.19 10.36
C ALA A 437 12.22 1.13 9.32
N LEU A 438 12.95 2.17 8.93
CA LEU A 438 12.43 3.22 8.04
C LEU A 438 13.20 3.25 6.71
N LEU A 439 12.47 3.03 5.61
CA LEU A 439 12.96 3.15 4.25
C LEU A 439 12.37 4.42 3.63
N ARG A 440 13.21 5.41 3.36
CA ARG A 440 12.80 6.69 2.77
C ARG A 440 13.25 6.75 1.32
N ILE A 441 12.32 6.95 0.40
CA ILE A 441 12.59 6.98 -1.03
C ILE A 441 11.93 8.20 -1.63
N HIS A 442 12.71 9.00 -2.36
CA HIS A 442 12.13 10.05 -3.17
C HIS A 442 11.32 9.44 -4.32
N THR A 443 11.97 8.76 -5.27
CA THR A 443 11.31 8.14 -6.43
C THR A 443 11.72 6.68 -6.57
N ILE A 444 10.76 5.79 -6.79
CA ILE A 444 11.03 4.39 -7.11
C ILE A 444 11.46 4.30 -8.58
N ALA A 445 12.61 3.68 -8.84
CA ALA A 445 13.14 3.57 -10.19
C ALA A 445 12.28 2.64 -11.06
N ASN A 446 11.93 3.11 -12.25
CA ASN A 446 11.25 2.29 -13.27
C ASN A 446 12.26 1.35 -13.94
N ILE A 447 12.36 0.12 -13.43
CA ILE A 447 13.25 -0.92 -13.94
C ILE A 447 12.43 -1.96 -14.70
N SER A 448 12.86 -2.29 -15.91
CA SER A 448 12.24 -3.37 -16.72
C SER A 448 12.19 -4.67 -15.92
N GLY A 449 11.02 -5.29 -15.84
CA GLY A 449 10.80 -6.54 -15.11
C GLY A 449 10.43 -6.38 -13.64
N LEU A 450 10.44 -5.16 -13.06
CA LEU A 450 10.08 -4.93 -11.66
C LEU A 450 8.66 -5.44 -11.38
N ILE A 451 7.73 -5.09 -12.27
CA ILE A 451 6.31 -5.42 -12.17
C ILE A 451 6.10 -6.94 -12.06
N GLU A 452 6.81 -7.72 -12.88
CA GLU A 452 6.73 -9.18 -12.97
C GLU A 452 7.58 -9.88 -11.90
N SER A 453 8.54 -9.18 -11.30
CA SER A 453 9.48 -9.76 -10.34
C SER A 453 8.80 -10.29 -9.07
N ASN A 454 9.53 -11.11 -8.32
CA ASN A 454 9.18 -11.55 -6.96
C ASN A 454 9.68 -10.59 -5.86
N SER A 455 10.18 -9.41 -6.26
CA SER A 455 10.68 -8.38 -5.34
C SER A 455 9.61 -7.99 -4.33
N LYS A 456 10.03 -7.61 -3.12
CA LYS A 456 9.10 -7.28 -2.03
C LYS A 456 9.78 -6.49 -0.92
N VAL A 457 8.99 -5.69 -0.22
CA VAL A 457 9.31 -5.08 1.06
C VAL A 457 8.47 -5.80 2.12
N THR A 458 9.12 -6.35 3.14
CA THR A 458 8.46 -7.24 4.10
C THR A 458 8.84 -6.97 5.55
N ASN A 459 8.01 -7.43 6.49
CA ASN A 459 8.10 -7.19 7.93
C ASN A 459 7.89 -5.72 8.30
N ASN A 460 8.34 -5.31 9.49
CA ASN A 460 8.04 -4.00 10.05
C ASN A 460 8.90 -2.89 9.42
N ILE A 461 8.74 -2.70 8.10
CA ILE A 461 9.27 -1.56 7.36
C ILE A 461 8.15 -0.55 7.15
N ILE A 462 8.45 0.71 7.45
CA ILE A 462 7.66 1.84 6.96
C ILE A 462 8.37 2.40 5.74
N CYS A 463 7.68 2.39 4.60
CA CYS A 463 8.11 3.05 3.37
C CYS A 463 7.59 4.49 3.35
N GLU A 464 8.47 5.46 3.54
CA GLU A 464 8.15 6.87 3.32
C GLU A 464 8.46 7.20 1.85
N ILE A 465 7.42 7.42 1.04
CA ILE A 465 7.55 7.62 -0.41
C ILE A 465 7.13 9.04 -0.78
N THR A 466 8.03 9.77 -1.47
CA THR A 466 7.76 11.16 -1.92
C THR A 466 6.98 11.19 -3.23
N ASP A 467 7.45 10.48 -4.24
CA ASP A 467 6.80 10.37 -5.54
C ASP A 467 5.82 9.20 -5.52
N GLN A 468 4.56 9.53 -5.24
CA GLN A 468 3.43 8.60 -5.19
C GLN A 468 2.60 8.63 -6.48
N THR A 469 3.22 8.97 -7.62
CA THR A 469 2.53 8.99 -8.91
C THR A 469 1.99 7.59 -9.24
N SER A 470 0.66 7.48 -9.36
CA SER A 470 -0.07 6.25 -9.71
C SER A 470 -0.67 6.36 -11.11
N SER A 471 -0.74 5.26 -11.86
CA SER A 471 -1.49 5.21 -13.12
C SER A 471 -2.98 4.98 -12.91
N ASN A 472 -3.39 4.50 -11.72
CA ASN A 472 -4.75 4.02 -11.41
C ASN A 472 -5.25 2.91 -12.37
N GLU A 473 -4.33 2.22 -13.05
CA GLU A 473 -4.67 1.19 -14.03
C GLU A 473 -4.89 -0.17 -13.36
N LYS A 474 -5.96 -0.87 -13.77
CA LYS A 474 -6.19 -2.26 -13.36
C LYS A 474 -5.19 -3.22 -14.03
N GLU A 475 -4.76 -2.91 -15.26
CA GLU A 475 -3.83 -3.75 -16.00
C GLU A 475 -2.41 -3.63 -15.43
N GLN A 476 -1.89 -4.73 -14.89
CA GLN A 476 -0.56 -4.78 -14.29
C GLN A 476 0.56 -4.29 -15.22
N SER A 477 0.44 -4.50 -16.54
CA SER A 477 1.44 -4.07 -17.52
C SER A 477 1.59 -2.54 -17.61
N LEU A 478 0.59 -1.78 -17.13
CA LEU A 478 0.53 -0.32 -17.13
C LEU A 478 0.82 0.29 -15.75
N TRP A 479 1.19 -0.54 -14.76
CA TRP A 479 1.51 -0.06 -13.42
C TRP A 479 2.77 0.80 -13.41
N THR A 480 2.70 1.91 -12.68
CA THR A 480 3.90 2.65 -12.28
C THR A 480 4.70 1.83 -11.24
N PRO A 481 5.95 2.21 -10.97
CA PRO A 481 6.71 1.61 -9.86
C PRO A 481 6.05 1.81 -8.49
N PHE A 482 5.29 2.89 -8.29
CA PHE A 482 4.53 3.11 -7.07
C PHE A 482 3.31 2.18 -6.98
N ASP A 483 2.57 2.02 -8.08
CA ASP A 483 1.49 1.02 -8.18
C ASP A 483 2.01 -0.37 -7.87
N TRP A 484 3.18 -0.75 -8.37
CA TRP A 484 3.79 -2.02 -8.01
C TRP A 484 4.06 -2.14 -6.50
N LEU A 485 4.62 -1.10 -5.86
CA LEU A 485 4.91 -1.14 -4.42
C LEU A 485 3.62 -1.37 -3.63
N VAL A 486 2.59 -0.57 -3.91
CA VAL A 486 1.29 -0.62 -3.25
C VAL A 486 0.59 -1.94 -3.57
N TYR A 487 0.47 -2.32 -4.83
CA TYR A 487 -0.38 -3.45 -5.21
C TYR A 487 0.29 -4.82 -5.03
N LYS A 488 1.62 -4.90 -4.99
CA LYS A 488 2.36 -6.17 -4.98
C LYS A 488 3.58 -6.19 -4.05
N GLY A 489 4.29 -5.07 -3.92
CA GLY A 489 5.59 -4.98 -3.26
C GLY A 489 5.52 -5.11 -1.73
N LEU A 490 4.53 -4.48 -1.09
CA LEU A 490 4.37 -4.50 0.38
C LEU A 490 3.76 -5.83 0.86
N GLN A 491 4.42 -6.50 1.81
CA GLN A 491 3.99 -7.80 2.37
C GLN A 491 4.30 -7.91 3.87
N ASN A 492 3.65 -8.83 4.58
CA ASN A 492 3.88 -9.16 6.00
C ASN A 492 4.13 -7.93 6.90
N SER A 493 3.11 -7.14 7.21
CA SER A 493 3.21 -5.97 8.10
C SER A 493 3.89 -4.72 7.52
N ALA A 494 4.52 -4.78 6.35
CA ALA A 494 5.10 -3.59 5.72
C ALA A 494 4.00 -2.57 5.37
N THR A 495 4.32 -1.28 5.50
CA THR A 495 3.38 -0.17 5.29
C THR A 495 4.01 0.92 4.45
N TYR A 496 3.20 1.84 3.92
CA TYR A 496 3.68 3.10 3.36
C TYR A 496 2.97 4.31 3.98
N CYS A 497 3.60 5.47 3.85
CA CYS A 497 3.11 6.75 4.34
C CYS A 497 3.64 7.91 3.49
N ASN A 498 3.06 9.10 3.71
CA ASN A 498 3.52 10.35 3.11
C ASN A 498 4.87 10.83 3.69
N PRO A 499 5.61 11.69 2.97
CA PRO A 499 6.86 12.26 3.45
C PRO A 499 6.73 12.98 4.79
N GLY A 500 7.60 12.67 5.75
CA GLY A 500 7.59 13.26 7.09
C GLY A 500 6.59 12.64 8.05
N LYS A 501 5.81 11.62 7.62
CA LYS A 501 4.66 11.08 8.35
C LYS A 501 4.87 9.69 8.93
N ALA A 502 6.08 9.14 8.85
CA ALA A 502 6.34 7.81 9.40
C ALA A 502 6.18 7.85 10.92
N ASP A 503 5.35 6.98 11.49
CA ASP A 503 5.29 6.75 12.94
C ASP A 503 6.54 5.98 13.39
N PHE A 504 7.64 6.74 13.47
CA PHE A 504 8.99 6.28 13.69
C PHE A 504 9.79 7.40 14.38
N LEU A 505 10.63 7.04 15.34
CA LEU A 505 11.52 7.96 16.04
C LEU A 505 12.92 7.35 16.09
N LEU A 506 13.90 8.12 15.64
CA LEU A 506 15.32 7.79 15.71
C LEU A 506 16.09 9.05 16.11
N PRO A 507 16.38 9.26 17.40
CA PRO A 507 17.09 10.46 17.83
C PRO A 507 18.54 10.44 17.31
N ALA A 508 19.11 11.63 17.08
CA ALA A 508 20.56 11.77 16.93
C ALA A 508 21.27 11.23 18.18
N ASP A 509 22.43 10.61 17.99
CA ASP A 509 23.21 10.02 19.07
C ASP A 509 24.53 10.77 19.31
N GLU A 510 25.10 10.57 20.50
CA GLU A 510 26.40 11.16 20.85
C GLU A 510 27.57 10.46 20.13
N ASP A 511 27.37 9.19 19.74
CA ASP A 511 28.36 8.35 19.07
C ASP A 511 28.54 8.72 17.59
N GLY A 512 27.64 9.54 17.02
CA GLY A 512 27.68 10.02 15.65
C GLY A 512 27.25 8.97 14.60
N CYS A 513 26.63 7.88 15.03
CA CYS A 513 26.05 6.87 14.16
C CYS A 513 24.72 7.33 13.55
N ILE A 514 24.01 8.22 14.26
CA ILE A 514 22.84 8.95 13.78
C ILE A 514 23.14 10.45 13.86
N LYS A 515 23.29 11.14 12.72
CA LYS A 515 23.73 12.55 12.72
C LYS A 515 22.59 13.53 13.01
N GLU A 516 21.54 13.51 12.18
CA GLU A 516 20.41 14.43 12.32
C GLU A 516 19.25 13.79 13.10
N GLY A 517 19.12 12.46 12.99
CA GLY A 517 17.96 11.74 13.48
C GLY A 517 16.73 11.91 12.60
N TYR A 518 15.65 11.26 13.02
CA TYR A 518 14.34 11.33 12.41
C TYR A 518 13.27 11.43 13.49
N GLY A 519 12.36 12.38 13.32
CA GLY A 519 11.07 12.40 13.98
C GLY A 519 10.03 12.87 12.96
N SER A 520 8.84 12.28 13.03
CA SER A 520 7.74 12.74 12.19
C SER A 520 7.43 14.21 12.45
N ASP A 521 7.01 14.92 11.40
CA ASP A 521 6.58 16.30 11.55
C ASP A 521 5.27 16.38 12.38
N ASP A 522 4.78 17.58 12.71
CA ASP A 522 3.60 17.76 13.57
C ASP A 522 2.29 17.97 12.81
N THR A 523 2.33 17.94 11.48
CA THR A 523 1.16 18.22 10.64
C THR A 523 0.43 16.93 10.28
N PRO A 524 -0.92 16.86 10.42
CA PRO A 524 -1.66 15.69 10.01
C PRO A 524 -1.58 15.47 8.50
N ASP A 525 -1.88 14.24 8.05
CA ASP A 525 -2.17 14.02 6.63
C ASP A 525 -3.50 14.69 6.23
N ASP A 526 -3.51 15.30 5.06
CA ASP A 526 -4.71 15.89 4.45
C ASP A 526 -5.55 14.80 3.76
N VAL A 527 -6.20 13.97 4.56
CA VAL A 527 -7.09 12.89 4.08
C VAL A 527 -8.54 13.32 4.26
N GLU A 528 -9.24 13.53 3.13
CA GLU A 528 -10.67 13.80 3.14
C GLU A 528 -11.46 12.53 3.46
N ILE A 529 -12.32 12.59 4.49
CA ILE A 529 -13.18 11.47 4.85
C ILE A 529 -14.49 11.55 4.07
N ARG A 530 -14.59 10.73 3.03
CA ARG A 530 -15.82 10.54 2.25
C ARG A 530 -16.52 9.26 2.68
N LYS A 531 -17.84 9.27 2.77
CA LYS A 531 -18.63 8.08 3.15
C LYS A 531 -19.07 7.31 1.91
N ALA A 532 -19.25 6.00 2.06
CA ALA A 532 -19.82 5.16 1.01
C ALA A 532 -21.27 5.59 0.70
N VAL A 533 -21.61 5.58 -0.59
CA VAL A 533 -22.93 5.91 -1.12
C VAL A 533 -23.42 4.75 -1.96
N TYR A 534 -24.70 4.40 -1.81
CA TYR A 534 -25.37 3.35 -2.57
C TYR A 534 -26.63 3.91 -3.22
N SER A 535 -26.80 3.65 -4.52
CA SER A 535 -27.98 4.06 -5.26
C SER A 535 -28.98 2.93 -5.34
N TYR A 536 -30.22 3.20 -4.91
CA TYR A 536 -31.35 2.31 -5.11
C TYR A 536 -32.22 2.88 -6.24
N ALA A 537 -32.32 2.13 -7.33
CA ALA A 537 -33.00 2.54 -8.55
C ALA A 537 -34.19 1.60 -8.80
N PHE A 538 -35.40 2.15 -9.00
CA PHE A 538 -36.64 1.39 -9.04
C PHE A 538 -37.43 1.60 -10.33
N GLU A 539 -38.31 0.64 -10.59
CA GLU A 539 -39.37 0.66 -11.60
C GLU A 539 -40.76 0.69 -10.92
N ASP A 540 -41.74 1.42 -11.47
CA ASP A 540 -43.04 1.70 -10.83
C ASP A 540 -44.19 0.75 -11.23
N ASN A 541 -43.97 0.00 -12.30
CA ASN A 541 -45.01 -0.78 -12.99
C ASN A 541 -45.23 -2.17 -12.37
N TYR A 542 -44.50 -2.54 -11.33
CA TYR A 542 -44.64 -3.82 -10.63
C TYR A 542 -46.12 -4.14 -10.33
N PRO A 543 -46.57 -5.40 -10.53
CA PRO A 543 -45.82 -6.53 -11.07
C PRO A 543 -45.86 -6.61 -12.62
N LYS A 544 -46.33 -5.58 -13.32
CA LYS A 544 -46.32 -5.57 -14.79
C LYS A 544 -44.94 -5.18 -15.31
N ALA A 545 -44.66 -5.61 -16.54
CA ALA A 545 -43.47 -5.16 -17.25
C ALA A 545 -43.51 -3.63 -17.46
N GLY A 546 -42.37 -2.98 -17.19
CA GLY A 546 -42.13 -1.56 -17.43
C GLY A 546 -41.31 -1.31 -18.69
N ASP A 547 -40.70 -0.14 -18.77
CA ASP A 547 -39.71 0.24 -19.78
C ASP A 547 -38.26 0.01 -19.34
N TYR A 548 -38.02 -0.34 -18.06
CA TYR A 548 -36.73 -0.81 -17.55
C TYR A 548 -35.59 0.20 -17.76
N ASP A 549 -35.89 1.49 -17.59
CA ASP A 549 -34.90 2.55 -17.54
C ASP A 549 -34.39 2.80 -16.10
N PHE A 550 -35.04 2.20 -15.10
CA PHE A 550 -34.71 2.24 -13.67
C PHE A 550 -34.56 3.66 -13.12
N ASN A 551 -35.37 4.61 -13.60
CA ASN A 551 -35.34 5.99 -13.11
C ASN A 551 -36.65 6.46 -12.46
N ASP A 552 -37.65 5.57 -12.33
CA ASP A 552 -38.95 5.92 -11.74
C ASP A 552 -38.82 6.50 -10.33
N ILE A 553 -37.93 5.91 -9.53
CA ILE A 553 -37.38 6.47 -8.31
C ILE A 553 -35.90 6.10 -8.22
N VAL A 554 -35.03 7.09 -7.99
CA VAL A 554 -33.62 6.87 -7.70
C VAL A 554 -33.27 7.52 -6.37
N LEU A 555 -32.74 6.74 -5.43
CA LEU A 555 -32.30 7.18 -4.11
C LEU A 555 -30.79 7.00 -3.97
N ASN A 556 -30.05 8.08 -3.73
CA ASN A 556 -28.66 7.96 -3.29
C ASN A 556 -28.62 7.95 -1.75
N VAL A 557 -28.11 6.89 -1.17
CA VAL A 557 -28.08 6.67 0.28
C VAL A 557 -26.63 6.71 0.76
N THR A 558 -26.29 7.74 1.55
CA THR A 558 -25.04 7.77 2.31
C THR A 558 -25.22 6.99 3.61
N LEU A 559 -24.36 6.02 3.85
CA LEU A 559 -24.46 5.13 5.01
C LEU A 559 -23.70 5.64 6.24
N PRO A 560 -24.08 5.18 7.44
CA PRO A 560 -23.18 5.24 8.59
C PRO A 560 -21.94 4.37 8.33
N VAL A 561 -20.78 4.81 8.81
CA VAL A 561 -19.51 4.09 8.65
C VAL A 561 -19.50 2.85 9.52
N ALA A 562 -19.17 1.68 8.96
CA ALA A 562 -19.17 0.40 9.68
C ALA A 562 -18.28 0.43 10.93
N GLY A 563 -18.78 -0.13 12.04
CA GLY A 563 -18.08 -0.17 13.33
C GLY A 563 -18.75 -1.14 14.31
N ASN A 564 -18.10 -1.40 15.45
CA ASN A 564 -18.48 -2.50 16.35
C ASN A 564 -19.40 -2.11 17.53
N GLU A 565 -19.48 -0.82 17.85
CA GLU A 565 -20.24 -0.32 19.01
C GLU A 565 -21.12 0.88 18.63
N VAL A 566 -21.96 0.71 17.61
CA VAL A 566 -22.73 1.83 17.05
C VAL A 566 -24.06 1.99 17.79
N LYS A 567 -24.27 3.19 18.37
CA LYS A 567 -25.51 3.58 19.05
C LYS A 567 -26.38 4.58 18.27
N GLU A 568 -25.82 5.19 17.23
CA GLU A 568 -26.52 6.14 16.37
C GLU A 568 -26.27 5.75 14.92
N LEU A 569 -27.34 5.52 14.18
CA LEU A 569 -27.30 5.27 12.74
C LEU A 569 -27.81 6.52 12.03
N LYS A 570 -26.99 7.08 11.14
CA LYS A 570 -27.36 8.23 10.33
C LYS A 570 -27.33 7.85 8.86
N TYR A 571 -28.50 7.84 8.23
CA TYR A 571 -28.66 7.68 6.78
C TYR A 571 -28.98 9.05 6.17
N VAL A 572 -28.34 9.38 5.06
CA VAL A 572 -28.67 10.58 4.27
C VAL A 572 -29.19 10.09 2.93
N VAL A 573 -30.45 10.38 2.62
CA VAL A 573 -31.16 9.88 1.45
C VAL A 573 -31.47 11.03 0.53
N ASP A 574 -30.88 11.03 -0.66
CA ASP A 574 -31.15 12.00 -1.71
C ASP A 574 -32.10 11.38 -2.75
N LEU A 575 -33.27 11.99 -2.98
CA LEU A 575 -34.19 11.57 -4.04
C LEU A 575 -33.75 12.19 -5.36
N GLN A 576 -32.96 11.46 -6.15
CA GLN A 576 -32.34 11.98 -7.36
C GLN A 576 -33.32 12.11 -8.52
N ALA A 577 -34.26 11.17 -8.66
CA ALA A 577 -35.17 11.13 -9.80
C ALA A 577 -36.58 10.68 -9.39
N VAL A 578 -37.57 11.18 -10.14
CA VAL A 578 -38.96 10.72 -10.12
C VAL A 578 -39.43 10.57 -11.57
N GLY A 579 -39.12 9.44 -12.22
CA GLY A 579 -39.55 9.11 -13.59
C GLY A 579 -41.01 8.67 -13.71
N ALA A 580 -41.71 8.46 -12.59
CA ALA A 580 -43.09 8.02 -12.63
C ALA A 580 -44.08 9.20 -12.67
N MET A 581 -45.18 9.08 -13.43
CA MET A 581 -46.36 9.96 -13.28
C MET A 581 -47.33 9.47 -12.18
N LYS A 582 -47.04 8.32 -11.58
CA LYS A 582 -47.85 7.69 -10.53
C LYS A 582 -47.48 8.25 -9.16
N GLN A 583 -48.41 8.21 -8.21
CA GLN A 583 -48.08 8.52 -6.82
C GLN A 583 -47.29 7.36 -6.21
N LEU A 584 -46.03 7.62 -5.90
CA LEU A 584 -45.11 6.69 -5.25
C LEU A 584 -44.63 7.27 -3.93
N GLY A 585 -44.61 6.46 -2.88
CA GLY A 585 -43.89 6.73 -1.64
C GLY A 585 -42.68 5.81 -1.51
N ALA A 586 -41.76 6.13 -0.59
CA ALA A 586 -40.64 5.26 -0.25
C ALA A 586 -40.53 5.03 1.25
N GLY A 587 -40.07 3.83 1.61
CA GLY A 587 -39.81 3.40 2.98
C GLY A 587 -38.45 2.72 3.11
N LEU A 588 -37.95 2.68 4.34
CA LEU A 588 -36.77 1.92 4.74
C LEU A 588 -37.19 0.88 5.77
N ARG A 589 -37.11 -0.41 5.40
CA ARG A 589 -37.18 -1.53 6.34
C ARG A 589 -35.77 -1.92 6.75
N ILE A 590 -35.50 -1.93 8.05
CA ILE A 590 -34.21 -2.37 8.60
C ILE A 590 -34.39 -3.71 9.29
N LEU A 591 -33.82 -4.76 8.69
CA LEU A 591 -33.75 -6.07 9.29
C LEU A 591 -32.64 -6.12 10.36
N GLY A 592 -32.82 -6.96 11.39
CA GLY A 592 -31.86 -7.10 12.48
C GLY A 592 -31.97 -6.05 13.60
N ILE A 593 -32.72 -4.95 13.41
CA ILE A 593 -33.02 -3.99 14.48
C ILE A 593 -34.43 -4.21 15.01
N ASN A 594 -34.54 -4.65 16.27
CA ASN A 594 -35.82 -4.76 16.95
C ASN A 594 -36.32 -3.37 17.39
N LYS A 595 -37.60 -3.04 17.13
CA LYS A 595 -38.24 -1.78 17.58
C LYS A 595 -38.03 -1.48 19.07
N SER A 596 -37.97 -2.51 19.92
CA SER A 596 -37.73 -2.33 21.36
C SER A 596 -36.36 -1.75 21.70
N ASN A 597 -35.35 -1.95 20.84
CA ASN A 597 -34.02 -1.36 20.99
C ASN A 597 -33.93 0.08 20.47
N VAL A 598 -34.92 0.53 19.70
CA VAL A 598 -34.99 1.91 19.21
C VAL A 598 -35.38 2.83 20.38
N GLU A 599 -34.59 3.88 20.58
CA GLU A 599 -34.86 4.97 21.51
C GLU A 599 -35.66 6.06 20.81
N THR A 600 -35.13 6.60 19.70
CA THR A 600 -35.81 7.56 18.83
C THR A 600 -35.48 7.32 17.36
N VAL A 601 -36.40 7.74 16.49
CA VAL A 601 -36.13 7.99 15.07
C VAL A 601 -36.44 9.46 14.84
N ASP A 602 -35.38 10.22 14.61
CA ASP A 602 -35.41 11.66 14.38
C ASP A 602 -35.04 11.97 12.93
N PHE A 603 -35.46 13.15 12.44
CA PHE A 603 -35.19 13.59 11.08
C PHE A 603 -34.51 14.96 11.06
N GLY A 604 -33.49 15.09 10.22
CA GLY A 604 -32.73 16.33 10.02
C GLY A 604 -33.22 17.12 8.80
N ALA A 605 -32.32 17.35 7.84
CA ALA A 605 -32.70 17.94 6.55
C ALA A 605 -33.89 17.18 5.92
N GLY A 606 -34.80 17.90 5.25
CA GLY A 606 -35.96 17.32 4.56
C GLY A 606 -37.17 16.96 5.44
N ALA A 607 -37.07 17.06 6.78
CA ALA A 607 -38.13 16.63 7.69
C ALA A 607 -39.51 17.28 7.42
N ALA A 608 -39.56 18.59 7.13
CA ALA A 608 -40.83 19.28 6.87
C ALA A 608 -41.50 18.81 5.56
N GLN A 609 -40.71 18.61 4.50
CA GLN A 609 -41.20 18.07 3.23
C GLN A 609 -41.65 16.61 3.38
N ARG A 610 -40.90 15.80 4.14
CA ARG A 610 -41.29 14.44 4.52
C ARG A 610 -42.67 14.44 5.17
N ASP A 611 -42.85 15.16 6.28
CA ASP A 611 -44.09 15.15 7.05
C ASP A 611 -45.27 15.63 6.20
N GLY A 612 -45.07 16.70 5.42
CA GLY A 612 -46.07 17.18 4.47
C GLY A 612 -46.45 16.14 3.41
N SER A 613 -45.48 15.34 2.92
CA SER A 613 -45.74 14.27 1.96
C SER A 613 -46.50 13.08 2.57
N LEU A 614 -46.26 12.77 3.86
CA LEU A 614 -46.96 11.71 4.58
C LEU A 614 -48.41 12.10 4.84
N SER A 615 -48.67 13.31 5.35
CA SER A 615 -50.04 13.78 5.59
C SER A 615 -50.87 13.91 4.30
N ALA A 616 -50.21 14.15 3.15
CA ALA A 616 -50.86 14.24 1.85
C ALA A 616 -51.15 12.88 1.18
N SER A 617 -50.60 11.79 1.73
CA SER A 617 -50.69 10.44 1.18
C SER A 617 -51.33 9.48 2.18
N ARG A 618 -51.74 8.31 1.71
CA ARG A 618 -52.18 7.19 2.56
C ARG A 618 -51.31 5.95 2.41
N ILE A 619 -50.19 6.08 1.69
CA ILE A 619 -49.28 4.96 1.43
C ILE A 619 -48.57 4.54 2.73
N PHE A 620 -48.12 5.49 3.55
CA PHE A 620 -47.44 5.23 4.81
C PHE A 620 -48.15 5.86 6.00
N GLU A 621 -47.92 5.32 7.20
CA GLU A 621 -48.34 5.96 8.46
C GLU A 621 -47.64 7.33 8.62
N ASP A 622 -48.39 8.35 9.03
CA ASP A 622 -47.86 9.67 9.39
C ASP A 622 -47.20 9.61 10.78
N ALA A 623 -46.05 8.94 10.84
CA ALA A 623 -45.29 8.65 12.04
C ALA A 623 -43.79 8.53 11.73
N SER A 624 -42.93 8.58 12.75
CA SER A 624 -41.48 8.39 12.57
C SER A 624 -41.11 6.98 12.09
N TYR A 625 -41.88 5.98 12.48
CA TYR A 625 -41.80 4.60 11.98
C TYR A 625 -43.18 3.93 12.14
N GLU A 626 -43.46 2.92 11.33
CA GLU A 626 -44.75 2.25 11.34
C GLU A 626 -44.99 1.48 12.65
N THR A 627 -46.20 1.57 13.17
CA THR A 627 -46.57 0.95 14.46
C THR A 627 -46.89 -0.53 14.32
N THR A 628 -47.44 -0.94 13.17
CA THR A 628 -47.83 -2.33 12.90
C THR A 628 -46.61 -3.22 12.63
N GLY A 629 -46.67 -4.49 13.06
CA GLY A 629 -45.58 -5.47 12.89
C GLY A 629 -44.39 -5.27 13.83
N SER A 630 -43.45 -6.22 13.79
CA SER A 630 -42.24 -6.22 14.65
C SER A 630 -41.01 -5.57 14.01
N GLU A 631 -41.00 -5.42 12.68
CA GLU A 631 -39.88 -4.90 11.89
C GLU A 631 -39.82 -3.37 11.94
N LEU A 632 -38.62 -2.79 12.05
CA LEU A 632 -38.46 -1.34 11.97
C LEU A 632 -38.66 -0.87 10.52
N VAL A 633 -39.77 -0.20 10.25
CA VAL A 633 -40.11 0.38 8.94
C VAL A 633 -40.25 1.89 9.11
N ILE A 634 -39.39 2.65 8.45
CA ILE A 634 -39.33 4.12 8.52
C ILE A 634 -39.85 4.69 7.20
N PRO A 635 -40.99 5.41 7.21
CA PRO A 635 -41.43 6.16 6.04
C PRO A 635 -40.42 7.26 5.69
N LEU A 636 -39.94 7.28 4.45
CA LEU A 636 -39.02 8.31 3.95
C LEU A 636 -39.80 9.46 3.32
N PHE A 637 -40.85 9.14 2.56
CA PHE A 637 -41.84 10.09 2.06
C PHE A 637 -43.11 9.35 1.62
N GLY A 638 -44.26 10.00 1.77
CA GLY A 638 -45.55 9.45 1.35
C GLY A 638 -45.85 9.67 -0.13
N ASP A 639 -45.19 10.64 -0.75
CA ASP A 639 -45.39 11.05 -2.14
C ASP A 639 -44.15 11.78 -2.66
N ALA A 640 -43.44 11.15 -3.61
CA ALA A 640 -42.20 11.64 -4.22
C ALA A 640 -42.37 12.99 -4.93
N HIS A 641 -43.56 13.27 -5.47
CA HIS A 641 -43.83 14.56 -6.12
C HIS A 641 -44.09 15.65 -5.08
N SER A 642 -44.74 15.29 -3.97
CA SER A 642 -45.09 16.23 -2.90
C SER A 642 -43.86 16.80 -2.19
N VAL A 643 -42.79 16.01 -2.03
CA VAL A 643 -41.54 16.52 -1.43
C VAL A 643 -40.87 17.62 -2.27
N TYR A 644 -41.15 17.65 -3.58
CA TYR A 644 -40.75 18.71 -4.50
C TYR A 644 -41.82 19.80 -4.70
N GLY A 645 -42.91 19.76 -3.92
CA GLY A 645 -43.97 20.77 -3.93
C GLY A 645 -45.10 20.52 -4.94
N TYR A 646 -45.08 19.42 -5.69
CA TYR A 646 -46.15 19.06 -6.62
C TYR A 646 -47.27 18.31 -5.88
N THR A 647 -48.47 18.89 -5.86
CA THR A 647 -49.62 18.39 -5.09
C THR A 647 -50.82 18.07 -5.97
N GLY A 648 -51.78 17.32 -5.43
CA GLY A 648 -53.02 16.96 -6.14
C GLY A 648 -52.75 16.05 -7.34
N THR A 649 -53.15 16.49 -8.54
CA THR A 649 -52.99 15.71 -9.78
C THR A 649 -51.71 16.08 -10.55
N GLN A 650 -50.86 16.96 -10.03
CA GLN A 650 -49.59 17.32 -10.68
C GLN A 650 -48.54 16.23 -10.43
N ARG A 651 -48.21 15.50 -11.50
CA ARG A 651 -47.25 14.39 -11.47
C ARG A 651 -46.30 14.44 -12.68
N PRO A 652 -45.51 15.51 -12.84
CA PRO A 652 -44.51 15.56 -13.90
C PRO A 652 -43.34 14.64 -13.56
N MET A 653 -42.73 14.04 -14.58
CA MET A 653 -41.42 13.42 -14.45
C MET A 653 -40.38 14.46 -14.01
N LEU A 654 -39.51 14.09 -13.07
CA LEU A 654 -38.49 14.95 -12.46
C LEU A 654 -37.10 14.35 -12.62
N ASN A 655 -36.19 15.14 -13.19
CA ASN A 655 -34.76 14.84 -13.30
C ASN A 655 -34.38 13.54 -14.04
N THR A 656 -35.19 13.12 -15.00
CA THR A 656 -34.92 11.93 -15.83
C THR A 656 -34.44 12.28 -17.25
N GLY A 657 -34.16 13.55 -17.55
CA GLY A 657 -33.87 13.99 -18.92
C GLY A 657 -35.12 13.96 -19.81
N ASN A 658 -34.97 13.99 -21.14
CA ASN A 658 -36.06 13.80 -22.13
C ASN A 658 -37.45 14.35 -21.74
N ALA A 659 -37.62 15.68 -21.81
CA ALA A 659 -38.88 16.37 -21.51
C ALA A 659 -39.41 16.26 -20.05
N SER A 660 -38.60 15.75 -19.11
CA SER A 660 -38.83 15.91 -17.66
C SER A 660 -38.47 17.31 -17.15
N THR A 661 -38.93 17.63 -15.94
CA THR A 661 -38.56 18.88 -15.27
C THR A 661 -37.24 18.69 -14.54
N SER A 662 -36.23 19.50 -14.86
CA SER A 662 -34.96 19.51 -14.12
C SER A 662 -35.16 20.00 -12.68
N LEU A 663 -34.43 19.41 -11.75
CA LEU A 663 -34.39 19.85 -10.36
C LEU A 663 -33.24 20.83 -10.16
N THR A 664 -33.48 21.93 -9.45
CA THR A 664 -32.43 22.88 -9.04
C THR A 664 -31.78 22.51 -7.72
N ASP A 665 -32.55 21.85 -6.85
CA ASP A 665 -32.14 21.39 -5.53
C ASP A 665 -32.65 19.96 -5.36
N ILE A 666 -31.76 19.06 -4.93
CA ILE A 666 -32.12 17.68 -4.63
C ILE A 666 -32.74 17.63 -3.23
N TYR A 667 -33.86 16.91 -3.10
CA TYR A 667 -34.45 16.61 -1.81
C TYR A 667 -33.56 15.62 -1.05
N THR A 668 -32.98 16.11 0.05
CA THR A 668 -32.17 15.32 0.98
C THR A 668 -32.92 15.12 2.29
N LEU A 669 -33.11 13.87 2.69
CA LEU A 669 -33.63 13.47 3.99
C LEU A 669 -32.53 12.89 4.87
N GLU A 670 -32.33 13.46 6.06
CA GLU A 670 -31.50 12.83 7.08
C GLU A 670 -32.36 12.01 8.04
N VAL A 671 -32.08 10.72 8.16
CA VAL A 671 -32.72 9.78 9.11
C VAL A 671 -31.73 9.43 10.20
N ILE A 672 -32.07 9.72 11.46
CA ILE A 672 -31.20 9.53 12.63
C ILE A 672 -31.89 8.56 13.59
N ILE A 673 -31.32 7.37 13.78
CA ILE A 673 -31.86 6.33 14.64
C ILE A 673 -30.96 6.20 15.86
N LYS A 674 -31.50 6.49 17.05
CA LYS A 674 -30.80 6.29 18.32
C LYS A 674 -31.22 4.96 18.94
N LEU A 675 -30.24 4.22 19.43
CA LEU A 675 -30.43 2.88 19.97
C LEU A 675 -30.09 2.82 21.46
N LYS A 676 -30.91 2.08 22.21
CA LYS A 676 -30.71 1.85 23.65
C LYS A 676 -29.44 1.04 23.92
N ASN A 677 -29.21 0.02 23.10
CA ASN A 677 -28.02 -0.82 23.13
C ASN A 677 -27.30 -0.75 21.78
N ALA A 678 -25.97 -0.78 21.82
CA ALA A 678 -25.14 -0.78 20.62
C ALA A 678 -25.39 -2.03 19.76
N VAL A 679 -25.28 -1.87 18.45
CA VAL A 679 -25.43 -2.95 17.46
C VAL A 679 -24.29 -2.88 16.44
N SER A 680 -24.06 -3.98 15.73
CA SER A 680 -23.35 -3.95 14.45
C SER A 680 -24.21 -3.22 13.42
N ILE A 681 -23.57 -2.46 12.52
CA ILE A 681 -24.30 -1.76 11.46
C ILE A 681 -25.02 -2.75 10.55
N PRO A 682 -26.32 -2.53 10.24
CA PRO A 682 -27.04 -3.35 9.27
C PRO A 682 -26.40 -3.27 7.88
N SER A 683 -26.16 -4.42 7.27
CA SER A 683 -25.59 -4.51 5.93
C SER A 683 -26.55 -4.00 4.85
N VAL A 684 -26.03 -3.28 3.86
CA VAL A 684 -26.71 -2.90 2.61
C VAL A 684 -27.23 -4.13 1.89
N THR A 685 -26.36 -5.14 1.74
CA THR A 685 -26.66 -6.35 0.98
C THR A 685 -27.77 -7.16 1.64
N ASN A 686 -27.83 -7.21 2.98
CA ASN A 686 -28.67 -8.19 3.66
C ASN A 686 -29.73 -7.62 4.61
N CYS A 687 -29.66 -6.33 4.96
CA CYS A 687 -30.46 -5.77 6.05
C CYS A 687 -31.17 -4.46 5.73
N LEU A 688 -30.65 -3.67 4.78
CA LEU A 688 -31.22 -2.39 4.39
C LEU A 688 -32.10 -2.54 3.15
N ASP A 689 -33.39 -2.66 3.42
CA ASP A 689 -34.43 -2.77 2.41
C ASP A 689 -35.09 -1.40 2.20
N PHE A 690 -34.48 -0.61 1.31
CA PHE A 690 -35.17 0.54 0.74
C PHE A 690 -36.16 0.03 -0.29
N PHE A 691 -37.39 0.52 -0.21
CA PHE A 691 -38.47 0.07 -1.09
C PHE A 691 -39.38 1.23 -1.47
N ILE A 692 -40.01 1.11 -2.63
CA ILE A 692 -41.06 2.03 -3.05
C ILE A 692 -42.43 1.36 -2.92
N ALA A 693 -43.46 2.17 -2.77
CA ALA A 693 -44.81 1.66 -2.62
C ALA A 693 -45.84 2.60 -3.24
N TYR A 694 -46.99 2.02 -3.58
CA TYR A 694 -48.13 2.75 -4.09
C TYR A 694 -49.44 2.18 -3.57
N GLN A 695 -50.49 3.01 -3.57
CA GLN A 695 -51.80 2.57 -3.12
C GLN A 695 -52.41 1.57 -4.11
N GLY A 696 -52.61 0.33 -3.66
CA GLY A 696 -53.33 -0.70 -4.40
C GLY A 696 -54.86 -0.54 -4.31
N THR A 697 -55.60 -1.50 -4.86
CA THR A 697 -57.07 -1.55 -4.78
C THR A 697 -57.61 -2.02 -3.41
N GLY A 698 -56.74 -2.53 -2.53
CA GLY A 698 -57.07 -3.01 -1.19
C GLY A 698 -56.63 -2.07 -0.07
N GLU A 699 -56.79 -2.53 1.19
CA GLU A 699 -56.37 -1.79 2.39
C GLU A 699 -54.84 -1.67 2.52
N LYS A 700 -54.10 -2.67 2.02
CA LYS A 700 -52.64 -2.70 2.03
C LYS A 700 -52.05 -2.00 0.79
N ARG A 701 -50.94 -1.29 0.98
CA ARG A 701 -50.14 -0.75 -0.13
C ARG A 701 -49.44 -1.87 -0.88
N THR A 702 -49.23 -1.71 -2.19
CA THR A 702 -48.35 -2.60 -2.93
C THR A 702 -46.90 -2.10 -2.81
N GLU A 703 -45.97 -3.01 -2.50
CA GLU A 703 -44.56 -2.69 -2.27
C GLU A 703 -43.66 -3.33 -3.33
N ILE A 704 -42.57 -2.63 -3.65
CA ILE A 704 -41.57 -3.02 -4.63
C ILE A 704 -40.21 -3.00 -3.93
N HIS A 705 -39.59 -4.17 -3.83
CA HIS A 705 -38.35 -4.40 -3.10
C HIS A 705 -37.28 -4.96 -4.03
N LEU A 706 -36.02 -4.96 -3.59
CA LEU A 706 -34.98 -5.81 -4.19
C LEU A 706 -35.35 -7.28 -4.02
N ASN A 707 -34.99 -8.12 -4.99
CA ASN A 707 -35.41 -9.53 -5.05
C ASN A 707 -34.96 -10.34 -3.82
N GLN A 708 -33.84 -9.98 -3.18
CA GLN A 708 -33.39 -10.60 -1.93
C GLN A 708 -34.40 -10.43 -0.77
N PHE A 709 -35.18 -9.35 -0.76
CA PHE A 709 -36.18 -9.05 0.25
C PHE A 709 -37.56 -9.61 -0.15
N ASN A 710 -37.67 -10.94 -0.07
CA ASN A 710 -38.81 -11.74 -0.54
C ASN A 710 -40.09 -11.67 0.35
N SER A 711 -40.31 -10.59 1.08
CA SER A 711 -41.48 -10.42 1.95
C SER A 711 -41.97 -8.98 1.99
N ALA A 712 -43.29 -8.79 2.01
CA ALA A 712 -43.89 -7.50 2.30
C ALA A 712 -43.76 -7.14 3.78
N THR A 713 -43.78 -5.85 4.07
CA THR A 713 -43.95 -5.33 5.43
C THR A 713 -45.35 -5.63 5.97
N ALA A 714 -45.59 -5.35 7.25
CA ALA A 714 -46.89 -5.62 7.88
C ALA A 714 -48.06 -4.85 7.22
N ASN A 715 -47.82 -3.60 6.81
CA ASN A 715 -48.81 -2.73 6.15
C ASN A 715 -48.83 -2.89 4.63
N GLY A 716 -47.89 -3.65 4.07
CA GLY A 716 -47.77 -3.89 2.64
C GLY A 716 -48.27 -5.25 2.17
N GLN A 717 -48.26 -5.41 0.86
CA GLN A 717 -48.44 -6.67 0.14
C GLN A 717 -47.58 -6.67 -1.12
N LEU A 718 -47.13 -7.86 -1.52
CA LEU A 718 -46.53 -8.10 -2.83
C LEU A 718 -47.63 -8.45 -3.85
N ALA A 719 -47.23 -8.81 -5.07
CA ALA A 719 -48.14 -9.41 -6.04
C ALA A 719 -48.78 -10.70 -5.51
N ASP A 720 -49.91 -11.11 -6.11
CA ASP A 720 -50.57 -12.37 -5.80
C ASP A 720 -49.59 -13.55 -5.87
N ASN A 721 -49.70 -14.53 -4.98
CA ASN A 721 -48.74 -15.63 -4.85
C ASN A 721 -48.42 -16.32 -6.18
N ASN A 722 -49.42 -16.56 -7.02
CA ASN A 722 -49.22 -17.18 -8.34
C ASN A 722 -48.36 -16.33 -9.28
N VAL A 723 -48.48 -15.00 -9.22
CA VAL A 723 -47.64 -14.05 -9.97
C VAL A 723 -46.23 -14.02 -9.40
N LEU A 724 -46.11 -13.98 -8.07
CA LEU A 724 -44.82 -13.95 -7.37
C LEU A 724 -44.00 -15.22 -7.64
N GLU A 725 -44.64 -16.39 -7.72
CA GLU A 725 -43.98 -17.65 -8.11
C GLU A 725 -43.39 -17.56 -9.52
N VAL A 726 -44.11 -16.96 -10.48
CA VAL A 726 -43.58 -16.75 -11.84
C VAL A 726 -42.41 -15.78 -11.82
N ILE A 727 -42.52 -14.65 -11.11
CA ILE A 727 -41.44 -13.64 -10.98
C ILE A 727 -40.17 -14.30 -10.42
N LYS A 728 -40.28 -15.12 -9.37
CA LYS A 728 -39.15 -15.84 -8.77
C LYS A 728 -38.50 -16.82 -9.73
N VAL A 729 -39.27 -17.48 -10.60
CA VAL A 729 -38.74 -18.43 -11.58
C VAL A 729 -37.99 -17.73 -12.71
N VAL A 730 -38.47 -16.58 -13.18
CA VAL A 730 -37.79 -15.82 -14.25
C VAL A 730 -36.70 -14.88 -13.74
N ASN A 731 -36.70 -14.59 -12.43
CA ASN A 731 -35.82 -13.66 -11.73
C ASN A 731 -35.80 -12.23 -12.29
N ASN A 732 -36.91 -11.75 -12.87
CA ASN A 732 -37.03 -10.34 -13.25
C ASN A 732 -37.00 -9.45 -12.00
N THR A 733 -36.46 -8.24 -12.14
CA THR A 733 -36.41 -7.25 -11.06
C THR A 733 -37.08 -5.92 -11.44
N TRP A 734 -37.51 -5.20 -10.41
CA TRP A 734 -37.98 -3.81 -10.46
C TRP A 734 -37.14 -2.90 -9.56
N ALA A 735 -36.01 -3.39 -9.07
CA ALA A 735 -35.08 -2.63 -8.24
C ALA A 735 -33.63 -3.06 -8.50
N LEU A 736 -32.71 -2.11 -8.44
CA LEU A 736 -31.26 -2.31 -8.50
C LEU A 736 -30.59 -1.60 -7.32
N CYS A 737 -29.51 -2.18 -6.78
CA CYS A 737 -28.66 -1.55 -5.78
C CYS A 737 -27.21 -1.42 -6.27
N VAL A 738 -26.79 -0.19 -6.58
CA VAL A 738 -25.47 0.14 -7.15
C VAL A 738 -24.56 0.76 -6.07
N PRO A 739 -23.32 0.27 -5.87
CA PRO A 739 -22.38 0.78 -4.87
C PRO A 739 -21.63 2.04 -5.34
N ASP A 740 -22.38 3.07 -5.74
CA ASP A 740 -21.91 4.45 -5.92
C ASP A 740 -23.12 5.36 -6.14
N LYS A 741 -22.88 6.64 -6.46
CA LYS A 741 -23.85 7.49 -7.17
C LYS A 741 -24.02 6.98 -8.60
N PHE A 742 -25.15 6.34 -8.86
CA PHE A 742 -25.45 5.72 -10.14
C PHE A 742 -25.86 6.77 -11.17
N ALA A 743 -25.19 6.79 -12.32
CA ALA A 743 -25.60 7.59 -13.47
C ALA A 743 -26.79 6.91 -14.17
N TYR A 744 -27.98 7.10 -13.60
CA TYR A 744 -29.17 6.37 -14.03
C TYR A 744 -29.57 6.74 -15.48
N PRO A 745 -30.17 5.80 -16.24
CA PRO A 745 -30.62 6.07 -17.60
C PRO A 745 -31.63 7.22 -17.70
N THR A 746 -31.58 7.94 -18.81
CA THR A 746 -32.61 8.94 -19.14
C THR A 746 -33.95 8.28 -19.42
N GLU A 747 -35.04 9.02 -19.25
CA GLU A 747 -36.43 8.60 -19.45
C GLU A 747 -36.60 7.80 -20.75
N ARG A 748 -37.16 6.59 -20.62
CA ARG A 748 -37.39 5.56 -21.65
C ARG A 748 -36.15 4.95 -22.28
N THR A 749 -34.95 5.28 -21.81
CA THR A 749 -33.73 4.63 -22.26
C THR A 749 -33.54 3.35 -21.47
N VAL A 750 -33.89 2.23 -22.08
CA VAL A 750 -33.75 0.90 -21.48
C VAL A 750 -32.32 0.69 -20.97
N ILE A 751 -32.16 0.09 -19.78
CA ILE A 751 -30.87 -0.08 -19.10
C ILE A 751 -29.79 -0.74 -19.98
N THR A 752 -30.15 -1.68 -20.86
CA THR A 752 -29.21 -2.35 -21.77
C THR A 752 -28.75 -1.45 -22.92
N GLU A 753 -29.49 -0.39 -23.24
CA GLU A 753 -29.06 0.63 -24.20
C GLU A 753 -28.15 1.68 -23.57
N ALA A 754 -28.38 2.00 -22.30
CA ALA A 754 -27.53 2.87 -21.50
C ALA A 754 -26.22 2.16 -21.13
N TYR A 755 -26.27 0.88 -20.79
CA TYR A 755 -25.13 0.09 -20.32
C TYR A 755 -25.00 -1.23 -21.07
N ALA A 756 -24.12 -1.28 -22.06
CA ALA A 756 -23.92 -2.43 -22.92
C ALA A 756 -23.52 -3.72 -22.17
N LYS A 757 -22.93 -3.61 -20.98
CA LYS A 757 -22.47 -4.74 -20.15
C LYS A 757 -23.46 -5.22 -19.09
N PHE A 758 -24.59 -4.53 -18.93
CA PHE A 758 -25.63 -4.93 -17.99
C PHE A 758 -26.16 -6.34 -18.28
N ALA A 759 -26.43 -6.66 -19.55
CA ALA A 759 -26.98 -7.96 -19.94
C ALA A 759 -26.00 -9.11 -19.69
N ASP A 760 -24.70 -8.89 -19.94
CA ASP A 760 -23.65 -9.88 -19.67
C ASP A 760 -23.57 -10.18 -18.17
N TRP A 761 -23.59 -9.14 -17.32
CA TRP A 761 -23.63 -9.28 -15.85
C TRP A 761 -24.92 -9.94 -15.36
N ALA A 762 -26.09 -9.57 -15.88
CA ALA A 762 -27.36 -10.15 -15.45
C ALA A 762 -27.50 -11.64 -15.84
N HIS A 763 -26.76 -12.11 -16.85
CA HIS A 763 -26.66 -13.53 -17.21
C HIS A 763 -25.76 -14.32 -16.25
N ASP A 764 -24.67 -13.70 -15.78
CA ASP A 764 -23.72 -14.25 -14.82
C ASP A 764 -23.19 -13.10 -13.95
N GLN A 765 -23.75 -12.97 -12.73
CA GLN A 765 -23.47 -11.84 -11.84
C GLN A 765 -22.05 -11.86 -11.25
N SER A 766 -21.23 -12.87 -11.59
CA SER A 766 -19.80 -12.92 -11.30
C SER A 766 -18.92 -12.19 -12.33
N THR A 767 -19.48 -11.79 -13.48
CA THR A 767 -18.76 -11.13 -14.57
C THR A 767 -19.21 -9.69 -14.78
N ASN A 768 -18.35 -8.82 -15.32
CA ASN A 768 -18.67 -7.40 -15.59
C ASN A 768 -19.24 -6.67 -14.35
N THR A 769 -18.74 -6.98 -13.16
CA THR A 769 -19.27 -6.50 -11.88
C THR A 769 -19.17 -4.98 -11.68
N ASP A 770 -18.48 -4.27 -12.57
CA ASP A 770 -18.31 -2.83 -12.62
C ASP A 770 -19.01 -2.17 -13.83
N TRP A 771 -19.95 -2.87 -14.48
CA TRP A 771 -20.65 -2.39 -15.69
C TRP A 771 -21.23 -0.97 -15.54
N TYR A 772 -21.68 -0.60 -14.34
CA TYR A 772 -22.31 0.69 -14.03
C TYR A 772 -21.35 1.89 -14.12
N ASN A 773 -20.04 1.65 -14.18
CA ASN A 773 -19.02 2.68 -14.40
C ASN A 773 -18.76 2.96 -15.89
N MET A 774 -19.42 2.22 -16.80
CA MET A 774 -19.16 2.28 -18.24
C MET A 774 -20.45 2.56 -19.03
N PRO A 775 -21.02 3.78 -18.93
CA PRO A 775 -22.16 4.15 -19.75
C PRO A 775 -21.77 4.13 -21.23
N SER A 776 -22.71 3.75 -22.08
CA SER A 776 -22.50 3.63 -23.53
C SER A 776 -22.32 4.99 -24.20
N SER A 777 -22.91 6.04 -23.61
CA SER A 777 -22.77 7.45 -24.01
C SER A 777 -23.36 8.36 -22.94
N SER A 778 -22.81 9.57 -22.78
CA SER A 778 -23.24 10.55 -21.77
C SER A 778 -24.63 11.13 -22.03
N ASP A 779 -25.18 11.00 -23.24
CA ASP A 779 -26.54 11.46 -23.59
C ASP A 779 -27.63 10.46 -23.17
N LYS A 780 -27.25 9.26 -22.74
CA LYS A 780 -28.18 8.19 -22.33
C LYS A 780 -28.38 8.09 -20.83
N VAL A 781 -27.57 8.79 -20.05
CA VAL A 781 -27.57 8.75 -18.58
C VAL A 781 -27.62 10.16 -18.02
N ILE A 782 -28.03 10.30 -16.76
CA ILE A 782 -27.91 11.55 -16.00
C ILE A 782 -26.66 11.46 -15.14
N GLU A 783 -25.66 12.30 -15.43
CA GLU A 783 -24.43 12.44 -14.64
C GLU A 783 -24.53 13.62 -13.66
N TYR A 784 -23.74 13.59 -12.58
CA TYR A 784 -23.79 14.54 -11.46
C TYR A 784 -22.63 15.56 -11.46
#